data_AF-A0A6I4SPP5-F1
#
_entry.id   AF-A0A6I4SPP5-F1
#
_cell.length_a   1.000
_cell.length_b   1.000
_cell.length_c   1.000
_cell.angle_alpha   90.00
_cell.angle_beta   90.00
_cell.angle_gamma   90.00
#
_symmetry.space_group_name_H-M   'P 1'
#
loop_
_entity.id
_entity.type
_entity.pdbx_description
1 polymer ?
#
loop_
_entity_poly.entity_id
_entity_poly.type
_entity_poly.pdbx_seq_one_letter_code
_entity_poly.pdbx_strand_id
1 'polypeptide(L)'
;MAGNAFLRGSQSQCHANQSAAQNQKVALFIHCGFPCVFKMPGEYCRCLVCPRGNAAWQASVPRLRRMVCVIVFWLIEGAVVKRDCSSDPHHYRGTIQHIMTNASTGQYADGGNAPGIGKFFADRRLLLAIALTALIAVYFWTQSRYPALDEKAMMGGGTNVSGIAFDELLEWIPGSGILWEITVNSVNWMYTNWKGMTFGVLFAACALTLFGLIERRGFENPFANAALGAAIGTPLGVCVNCAAPIARGLHSSGMRLETTLSALVASPTLNVIVVSMTFALLPFHVAIVKLVAALGFVLIGVPLLTRLLGKSGYKETALDAAHDELDSRRGWLTRKLEALRPLPVPASDIDNWGKALLWLGRTFGRNLLFIVAVTVPLMILAGVLGSIMVTLLDWDDFRRIVSVPKGEIGILLAMCAIAVVAIILPVPIAFDVILAVILINAGWPVKFVMPLLFALGCFSIYSYMIVGRAVSWKIASGMMASLAGLAVLCGVVVNYADKYVILQAHEANIGYLADFELEKPVAGPSNAVDFADLDPAKRVELAAADAAIEHSGPGAVSALTATPFADGKNNAKVGFQRLMGPEIGLDVTPYPVGLDVLEPYLMFWAMAAGDIEQDGWVDLIMARNPSVGGLQMFSNRGGKFVEVKLDLGPVSEQFVGSVVLTDLNDDRLPDLFVSSFLHDTQIFWNNGGKFDYDRRTVLPNGQAGLVGAPAFADLDDDGDLDIVAANWTLGTTGNNNNPYLISSTDRIFWNEGVSKFTPQTLVGIPGESLSSLVTDINQDGHMDIMIGDDVSTADKIYLGRGGRQFELMTKSEGLVPYLTTTTMSYDMGDIDNDLQQELYSAQIAMPSRQMQSIPSLAYCEDNQLNLQSKGACFVEIRNRAMPIDLAHSLYSRCNEITVPKYKALCAATSAIQRSGYLADTSFCSKLAGLSDEFVRHCERAATERYPNAAEAIEKLDYLGGIRGRNVLLKIDDAGVYQDRALDFGVDRPGWSWNSRFVDLDQDGWQDLFVGSGMIYHRTTVANAFYRNQGGKNFIREEARFGLSDGMATSSYALIDYDRDGDMDIIRASALTQPIIHRNDAPSGRALWVRLEDELGNRAGVGSQVLLSLADGTRQMREIRQSGGFATGIYPQAHFGLGKSGKVSRVDIIWPDGTKTGLTGDFAANSELIIRRAP
;
A
#
# COMPACT_ATOMS: atom_id res chain seq x y z
N MET A 1 28.05 45.44 50.25
CA MET A 1 27.16 45.12 51.40
C MET A 1 26.53 43.75 51.08
N ALA A 2 27.21 42.63 51.34
CA ALA A 2 27.25 41.83 52.59
C ALA A 2 25.85 41.32 53.02
N GLY A 3 25.54 40.02 53.12
CA GLY A 3 26.33 38.80 52.87
C GLY A 3 25.58 37.48 53.18
N ASN A 4 26.18 36.37 52.70
CA ASN A 4 26.28 34.99 53.24
C ASN A 4 25.01 34.10 53.47
N ALA A 5 25.00 32.77 53.30
CA ALA A 5 25.91 31.76 52.72
C ALA A 5 25.27 30.32 52.79
N PHE A 6 25.55 29.48 51.78
CA PHE A 6 25.99 28.06 51.83
C PHE A 6 25.09 26.82 52.16
N LEU A 7 24.93 25.97 51.11
CA LEU A 7 25.34 24.55 50.90
C LEU A 7 24.67 23.28 51.52
N ARG A 8 24.41 22.34 50.56
CA ARG A 8 24.72 20.88 50.46
C ARG A 8 23.91 19.81 51.21
N GLY A 9 23.61 18.73 50.46
CA GLY A 9 23.60 17.36 50.97
C GLY A 9 22.74 16.35 50.19
N SER A 10 23.37 15.38 49.54
CA SER A 10 22.84 14.37 48.62
C SER A 10 22.61 12.97 49.24
N GLN A 11 21.95 12.09 48.45
CA GLN A 11 21.99 10.60 48.45
C GLN A 11 21.20 9.82 49.52
N SER A 12 20.35 8.87 49.09
CA SER A 12 20.69 7.43 48.98
C SER A 12 19.45 6.51 48.94
N GLN A 13 19.67 5.33 48.36
CA GLN A 13 18.81 4.17 48.12
C GLN A 13 18.15 3.60 49.39
N CYS A 14 17.04 2.85 49.25
CA CYS A 14 16.85 1.61 50.03
C CYS A 14 15.81 0.63 49.46
N HIS A 15 16.17 -0.65 49.65
CA HIS A 15 15.56 -1.90 49.22
C HIS A 15 14.36 -2.38 50.07
N ALA A 16 13.68 -3.39 49.52
CA ALA A 16 12.70 -4.30 50.10
C ALA A 16 13.02 -4.85 51.51
N ASN A 17 11.98 -5.11 52.34
CA ASN A 17 11.66 -6.46 52.83
C ASN A 17 10.36 -6.58 53.69
N GLN A 18 9.62 -7.64 53.38
CA GLN A 18 8.89 -8.64 54.17
C GLN A 18 8.34 -8.42 55.61
N SER A 19 7.15 -9.06 55.79
CA SER A 19 6.57 -9.71 56.99
C SER A 19 5.72 -8.82 57.93
N ALA A 20 4.64 -9.25 58.60
CA ALA A 20 3.74 -10.41 58.54
C ALA A 20 2.62 -10.17 59.61
N ALA A 21 1.53 -10.95 59.52
CA ALA A 21 0.52 -11.26 60.57
C ALA A 21 -0.51 -10.17 60.91
N GLN A 22 -1.78 -10.44 61.24
CA GLN A 22 -2.63 -11.63 61.33
C GLN A 22 -4.06 -11.11 61.58
N ASN A 23 -5.09 -11.58 60.86
CA ASN A 23 -6.27 -12.22 61.48
C ASN A 23 -7.31 -12.72 60.47
N GLN A 24 -7.72 -13.96 60.70
CA GLN A 24 -8.56 -14.83 59.88
C GLN A 24 -10.07 -14.59 60.09
N LYS A 25 -10.87 -14.84 59.05
CA LYS A 25 -11.92 -15.89 58.97
C LYS A 25 -12.56 -15.91 57.55
N VAL A 26 -12.15 -16.87 56.69
CA VAL A 26 -12.91 -18.05 56.18
C VAL A 26 -14.20 -17.65 55.42
N ALA A 27 -14.25 -17.59 54.07
CA ALA A 27 -14.12 -18.58 52.98
C ALA A 27 -15.43 -19.32 52.60
N LEU A 28 -15.82 -19.25 51.32
CA LEU A 28 -16.15 -20.44 50.52
C LEU A 28 -16.07 -20.14 49.00
N PHE A 29 -15.11 -20.81 48.35
CA PHE A 29 -15.00 -21.01 46.90
C PHE A 29 -15.81 -22.26 46.52
N ILE A 30 -16.39 -22.28 45.32
CA ILE A 30 -16.67 -23.53 44.59
C ILE A 30 -15.95 -23.46 43.24
N HIS A 31 -15.05 -24.43 43.02
CA HIS A 31 -14.34 -24.72 41.80
C HIS A 31 -15.26 -25.28 40.69
N CYS A 32 -14.99 -24.89 39.45
CA CYS A 32 -15.10 -25.79 38.29
C CYS A 32 -13.79 -25.68 37.50
N GLY A 33 -13.06 -26.79 37.41
CA GLY A 33 -11.76 -26.87 36.74
C GLY A 33 -11.88 -27.23 35.25
N PHE A 34 -11.01 -26.61 34.45
CA PHE A 34 -10.45 -27.16 33.21
C PHE A 34 -8.97 -26.74 33.16
N PRO A 35 -8.04 -27.63 32.75
CA PRO A 35 -6.60 -27.38 32.88
C PRO A 35 -6.05 -26.51 31.75
N CYS A 36 -5.30 -25.47 32.11
CA CYS A 36 -4.40 -24.76 31.21
C CYS A 36 -3.23 -25.66 30.81
N VAL A 37 -3.18 -26.07 29.55
CA VAL A 37 -1.95 -26.51 28.89
C VAL A 37 -1.63 -25.45 27.85
N PHE A 38 -0.72 -24.53 28.19
CA PHE A 38 0.30 -23.91 27.32
C PHE A 38 1.02 -22.83 28.14
N LYS A 39 2.28 -23.10 28.43
CA LYS A 39 3.23 -22.19 29.08
C LYS A 39 4.18 -21.71 27.99
N MET A 40 4.14 -20.43 27.64
CA MET A 40 5.22 -19.77 26.89
C MET A 40 5.76 -18.60 27.73
N PRO A 41 7.06 -18.30 27.65
CA PRO A 41 7.74 -17.44 28.60
C PRO A 41 7.69 -15.96 28.20
N GLY A 42 7.28 -15.13 29.16
CA GLY A 42 7.75 -13.76 29.40
C GLY A 42 7.78 -12.78 28.23
N GLU A 43 6.67 -12.07 28.00
CA GLU A 43 6.67 -10.71 27.45
C GLU A 43 5.51 -9.90 28.08
N TYR A 44 5.79 -8.64 28.39
CA TYR A 44 4.95 -7.73 29.16
C TYR A 44 3.68 -7.33 28.40
N CYS A 45 2.50 -7.79 28.82
CA CYS A 45 1.23 -7.15 28.45
C CYS A 45 1.11 -5.78 29.16
N ARG A 46 1.36 -4.68 28.44
CA ARG A 46 0.88 -3.33 28.84
C ARG A 46 -0.43 -3.01 28.13
N CYS A 47 -1.45 -2.72 28.93
CA CYS A 47 -2.78 -2.33 28.47
C CYS A 47 -2.75 -1.03 27.65
N LEU A 48 -3.42 -1.03 26.49
CA LEU A 48 -3.77 0.16 25.73
C LEU A 48 -4.56 1.16 26.61
N VAL A 49 -4.08 2.41 26.65
CA VAL A 49 -4.79 3.55 27.22
C VAL A 49 -5.70 4.13 26.15
N CYS A 50 -7.02 3.99 26.30
CA CYS A 50 -8.01 4.71 25.48
C CYS A 50 -8.01 6.21 25.84
N PRO A 51 -8.04 7.15 24.87
CA PRO A 51 -8.18 8.57 25.16
C PRO A 51 -9.58 8.88 25.71
N ARG A 52 -9.63 9.69 26.77
CA ARG A 52 -10.86 10.22 27.38
C ARG A 52 -11.42 11.32 26.46
N GLY A 53 -12.54 11.03 25.80
CA GLY A 53 -13.24 12.03 24.99
C GLY A 53 -14.46 11.50 24.25
N ASN A 54 -15.48 11.02 24.99
CA ASN A 54 -16.90 11.08 24.63
C ASN A 54 -17.74 10.31 25.68
N ALA A 55 -18.49 11.05 26.49
CA ALA A 55 -19.31 10.52 27.58
C ALA A 55 -20.54 9.69 27.14
N ALA A 56 -20.70 9.38 25.84
CA ALA A 56 -21.79 8.55 25.33
C ALA A 56 -21.39 7.09 25.05
N TRP A 57 -20.09 6.76 25.01
CA TRP A 57 -19.59 5.42 24.62
C TRP A 57 -19.13 4.54 25.80
N GLN A 58 -18.91 5.10 26.99
CA GLN A 58 -18.52 4.34 28.18
C GLN A 58 -19.66 3.50 28.80
N ALA A 59 -20.89 3.59 28.28
CA ALA A 59 -22.02 2.79 28.76
C ALA A 59 -22.25 1.46 27.99
N SER A 60 -21.48 1.18 26.93
CA SER A 60 -21.84 0.15 25.93
C SER A 60 -21.01 -1.14 26.00
N VAL A 61 -19.79 -1.10 26.54
CA VAL A 61 -18.87 -2.26 26.54
C VAL A 61 -19.22 -3.32 27.60
N PRO A 62 -19.67 -2.95 28.83
CA PRO A 62 -20.24 -3.93 29.76
C PRO A 62 -21.61 -4.47 29.28
N ARG A 63 -22.30 -3.72 28.40
CA ARG A 63 -23.58 -4.14 27.81
C ARG A 63 -23.40 -5.17 26.70
N LEU A 64 -22.33 -5.15 25.90
CA LEU A 64 -22.07 -6.19 24.89
C LEU A 64 -21.71 -7.55 25.51
N ARG A 65 -20.91 -7.58 26.59
CA ARG A 65 -20.64 -8.82 27.35
C ARG A 65 -21.92 -9.36 28.02
N ARG A 66 -22.80 -8.46 28.50
CA ARG A 66 -24.15 -8.85 28.96
C ARG A 66 -25.05 -9.30 27.81
N MET A 67 -24.95 -8.73 26.60
CA MET A 67 -25.77 -9.10 25.45
C MET A 67 -25.41 -10.50 24.92
N VAL A 68 -24.13 -10.86 24.91
CA VAL A 68 -23.67 -12.21 24.55
C VAL A 68 -24.12 -13.23 25.60
N CYS A 69 -24.09 -12.89 26.90
CA CYS A 69 -24.67 -13.74 27.94
C CYS A 69 -26.21 -13.79 27.87
N VAL A 70 -26.90 -12.70 27.53
CA VAL A 70 -28.36 -12.64 27.41
C VAL A 70 -28.84 -13.40 26.19
N ILE A 71 -28.11 -13.43 25.07
CA ILE A 71 -28.46 -14.25 23.90
C ILE A 71 -28.28 -15.74 24.20
N VAL A 72 -27.25 -16.11 24.96
CA VAL A 72 -27.08 -17.49 25.46
C VAL A 72 -28.18 -17.85 26.48
N PHE A 73 -28.65 -16.90 27.30
CA PHE A 73 -29.77 -17.10 28.22
C PHE A 73 -31.14 -17.14 27.52
N TRP A 74 -31.33 -16.36 26.45
CA TRP A 74 -32.58 -16.29 25.69
C TRP A 74 -32.80 -17.55 24.83
N LEU A 75 -31.72 -18.22 24.42
CA LEU A 75 -31.78 -19.55 23.80
C LEU A 75 -32.22 -20.67 24.78
N ILE A 76 -32.22 -20.41 26.09
CA ILE A 76 -32.52 -21.42 27.12
C ILE A 76 -33.95 -21.30 27.70
N GLU A 77 -34.58 -20.11 27.72
CA GLU A 77 -35.93 -19.92 28.31
C GLU A 77 -37.01 -19.37 27.34
N GLY A 78 -37.02 -19.84 26.09
CA GLY A 78 -38.07 -19.52 25.13
C GLY A 78 -39.30 -20.43 25.20
N ALA A 79 -39.90 -20.65 26.38
CA ALA A 79 -41.18 -21.35 26.47
C ALA A 79 -42.00 -20.92 27.69
N VAL A 80 -43.28 -20.58 27.42
CA VAL A 80 -44.41 -20.39 28.36
C VAL A 80 -44.54 -18.97 28.94
N VAL A 81 -45.44 -18.16 28.37
CA VAL A 81 -46.77 -17.79 28.91
C VAL A 81 -47.39 -16.73 27.99
N LYS A 82 -48.61 -16.99 27.52
CA LYS A 82 -49.58 -15.98 27.10
C LYS A 82 -50.89 -16.29 27.82
N ARG A 83 -51.37 -15.41 28.69
CA ARG A 83 -52.80 -15.22 28.98
C ARG A 83 -53.05 -13.87 29.65
N ASP A 84 -54.23 -13.36 29.34
CA ASP A 84 -54.68 -11.97 29.41
C ASP A 84 -54.91 -11.40 30.83
N CYS A 85 -54.91 -10.06 30.84
CA CYS A 85 -55.46 -9.08 31.78
C CYS A 85 -56.38 -9.56 32.91
N SER A 86 -56.05 -9.20 34.16
CA SER A 86 -56.85 -8.31 35.02
C SER A 86 -56.13 -7.93 36.33
N SER A 87 -56.51 -6.75 36.81
CA SER A 87 -56.30 -6.02 38.08
C SER A 87 -55.75 -6.71 39.35
N ASP A 88 -54.88 -5.93 40.02
CA ASP A 88 -54.76 -5.67 41.47
C ASP A 88 -53.44 -6.12 42.16
N PRO A 89 -52.68 -5.23 42.86
CA PRO A 89 -51.33 -5.53 43.34
C PRO A 89 -51.29 -5.69 44.86
N HIS A 90 -51.51 -6.89 45.41
CA HIS A 90 -51.08 -7.19 46.78
C HIS A 90 -50.77 -8.69 46.98
N HIS A 91 -49.69 -8.93 47.73
CA HIS A 91 -49.17 -10.22 48.22
C HIS A 91 -48.33 -11.06 47.25
N TYR A 92 -47.03 -11.16 47.52
CA TYR A 92 -46.35 -12.45 47.78
C TYR A 92 -44.91 -12.19 48.29
N ARG A 93 -44.78 -12.10 49.62
CA ARG A 93 -43.56 -12.47 50.35
C ARG A 93 -43.80 -13.89 50.85
N GLY A 94 -42.98 -14.84 50.40
CA GLY A 94 -42.85 -16.15 51.05
C GLY A 94 -43.39 -17.35 50.27
N THR A 95 -42.68 -17.77 49.20
CA THR A 95 -42.75 -19.17 48.72
C THR A 95 -41.47 -19.61 48.00
N ILE A 96 -40.31 -19.50 48.67
CA ILE A 96 -39.06 -20.19 48.26
C ILE A 96 -38.61 -21.07 49.44
N GLN A 97 -39.45 -22.03 49.84
CA GLN A 97 -39.02 -23.08 50.77
C GLN A 97 -39.90 -24.35 50.78
N HIS A 98 -40.72 -24.58 49.75
CA HIS A 98 -41.62 -25.76 49.71
C HIS A 98 -41.57 -26.60 48.42
N ILE A 99 -40.54 -26.44 47.57
CA ILE A 99 -40.38 -27.22 46.32
C ILE A 99 -39.06 -28.05 46.32
N MET A 100 -38.58 -28.49 47.50
CA MET A 100 -37.39 -29.36 47.58
C MET A 100 -37.54 -30.58 48.52
N THR A 101 -38.75 -31.02 48.86
CA THR A 101 -38.94 -32.15 49.79
C THR A 101 -40.09 -33.09 49.43
N ASN A 102 -40.33 -33.40 48.14
CA ASN A 102 -41.22 -34.52 47.77
C ASN A 102 -40.90 -35.10 46.37
N ALA A 103 -39.67 -35.56 46.17
CA ALA A 103 -39.28 -36.36 44.99
C ALA A 103 -38.67 -37.71 45.39
N SER A 104 -39.24 -38.36 46.40
CA SER A 104 -38.81 -39.69 46.87
C SER A 104 -39.98 -40.57 47.31
N THR A 105 -41.02 -40.68 46.50
CA THR A 105 -41.97 -41.81 46.55
C THR A 105 -42.62 -41.95 45.17
N GLY A 106 -42.33 -43.05 44.49
CA GLY A 106 -43.01 -43.38 43.24
C GLY A 106 -44.45 -43.81 43.49
N GLN A 107 -45.38 -43.20 42.75
CA GLN A 107 -46.65 -43.80 42.34
C GLN A 107 -47.18 -43.03 41.13
N TYR A 108 -47.22 -43.71 39.98
CA TYR A 108 -47.85 -43.25 38.75
C TYR A 108 -49.37 -43.47 38.85
N ALA A 109 -50.15 -42.47 38.47
CA ALA A 109 -51.49 -42.66 37.90
C ALA A 109 -51.67 -41.63 36.77
N ASP A 110 -51.74 -42.18 35.54
CA ASP A 110 -52.34 -41.70 34.30
C ASP A 110 -52.04 -40.30 33.71
N GLY A 111 -51.45 -40.34 32.51
CA GLY A 111 -52.07 -39.74 31.32
C GLY A 111 -51.68 -38.31 30.94
N GLY A 112 -50.60 -38.15 30.15
CA GLY A 112 -50.35 -36.92 29.38
C GLY A 112 -48.88 -36.59 29.19
N ASN A 113 -48.22 -37.18 28.18
CA ASN A 113 -46.83 -36.91 27.85
C ASN A 113 -46.64 -35.47 27.31
N ALA A 114 -46.20 -34.56 28.16
CA ALA A 114 -45.40 -33.41 27.74
C ALA A 114 -43.90 -33.77 27.90
N PRO A 115 -43.09 -33.84 26.83
CA PRO A 115 -41.66 -34.04 27.00
C PRO A 115 -41.02 -32.72 27.47
N GLY A 116 -40.72 -32.66 28.77
CA GLY A 116 -39.96 -31.58 29.38
C GLY A 116 -38.49 -31.57 28.93
N ILE A 117 -37.85 -30.41 29.09
CA ILE A 117 -36.46 -30.07 28.74
C ILE A 117 -35.43 -31.15 29.16
N GLY A 118 -35.74 -31.96 30.17
CA GLY A 118 -34.91 -33.10 30.61
C GLY A 118 -34.70 -34.21 29.57
N LYS A 119 -35.63 -34.43 28.61
CA LYS A 119 -35.42 -35.39 27.50
C LYS A 119 -34.44 -34.88 26.44
N PHE A 120 -34.32 -33.55 26.29
CA PHE A 120 -33.43 -32.92 25.30
C PHE A 120 -31.95 -33.13 25.67
N PHE A 121 -31.61 -33.00 26.95
CA PHE A 121 -30.26 -33.27 27.45
C PHE A 121 -29.96 -34.75 27.72
N ALA A 122 -30.95 -35.65 27.58
CA ALA A 122 -30.76 -37.09 27.74
C ALA A 122 -30.19 -37.79 26.49
N ASP A 123 -30.32 -37.18 25.30
CA ASP A 123 -29.76 -37.72 24.07
C ASP A 123 -28.26 -37.44 23.96
N ARG A 124 -27.46 -38.47 24.23
CA ARG A 124 -25.99 -38.41 24.16
C ARG A 124 -25.47 -38.06 22.77
N ARG A 125 -26.24 -38.34 21.70
CA ARG A 125 -25.87 -37.97 20.32
C ARG A 125 -25.94 -36.47 20.11
N LEU A 126 -27.01 -35.86 20.62
CA LEU A 126 -27.24 -34.42 20.52
C LEU A 126 -26.14 -33.64 21.27
N LEU A 127 -25.79 -34.09 22.48
CA LEU A 127 -24.70 -33.50 23.27
C LEU A 127 -23.35 -33.57 22.55
N LEU A 128 -23.00 -34.72 21.96
CA LEU A 128 -21.75 -34.89 21.22
C LEU A 128 -21.73 -34.07 19.92
N ALA A 129 -22.86 -33.99 19.20
CA ALA A 129 -22.98 -33.17 17.99
C ALA A 129 -22.86 -31.67 18.31
N ILE A 130 -23.48 -31.20 19.41
CA ILE A 130 -23.33 -29.83 19.90
C ILE A 130 -21.87 -29.55 20.28
N ALA A 131 -21.22 -30.45 21.03
CA ALA A 131 -19.82 -30.29 21.44
C ALA A 131 -18.86 -30.23 20.25
N LEU A 132 -19.02 -31.11 19.25
CA LEU A 132 -18.21 -31.10 18.02
C LEU A 132 -18.41 -29.79 17.24
N THR A 133 -19.66 -29.35 17.09
CA THR A 133 -20.00 -28.10 16.39
C THR A 133 -19.39 -26.89 17.10
N ALA A 134 -19.48 -26.86 18.43
CA ALA A 134 -18.91 -25.78 19.25
C ALA A 134 -17.37 -25.76 19.19
N LEU A 135 -16.71 -26.92 19.23
CA LEU A 135 -15.25 -27.01 19.15
C LEU A 135 -14.73 -26.50 17.80
N ILE A 136 -15.34 -26.96 16.70
CA ILE A 136 -14.99 -26.51 15.34
C ILE A 136 -15.25 -25.01 15.17
N ALA A 137 -16.37 -24.50 15.69
CA ALA A 137 -16.67 -23.08 15.68
C ALA A 137 -15.61 -22.26 16.45
N VAL A 138 -15.30 -22.62 17.70
CA VAL A 138 -14.32 -21.90 18.53
C VAL A 138 -12.93 -21.90 17.89
N TYR A 139 -12.48 -23.06 17.38
CA TYR A 139 -11.20 -23.16 16.68
C TYR A 139 -11.14 -22.24 15.47
N PHE A 140 -12.20 -22.24 14.65
CA PHE A 140 -12.27 -21.39 13.47
C PHE A 140 -12.25 -19.89 13.78
N TRP A 141 -13.07 -19.46 14.74
CA TRP A 141 -13.12 -18.04 15.09
C TRP A 141 -11.77 -17.57 15.62
N THR A 142 -11.10 -18.36 16.46
CA THR A 142 -9.83 -17.97 17.08
C THR A 142 -8.61 -18.10 16.15
N GLN A 143 -8.54 -19.12 15.30
CA GLN A 143 -7.34 -19.41 14.50
C GLN A 143 -7.42 -18.94 13.04
N SER A 144 -8.62 -18.81 12.49
CA SER A 144 -8.81 -18.45 11.08
C SER A 144 -9.37 -17.04 10.94
N ARG A 145 -10.50 -16.75 11.61
CA ARG A 145 -11.29 -15.58 11.24
C ARG A 145 -10.90 -14.28 11.92
N TYR A 146 -10.58 -14.27 13.21
CA TYR A 146 -10.07 -13.05 13.85
C TYR A 146 -8.74 -12.56 13.25
N PRO A 147 -7.73 -13.42 13.00
CA PRO A 147 -6.48 -12.98 12.37
C PRO A 147 -6.68 -12.46 10.94
N ALA A 148 -7.46 -13.17 10.12
CA ALA A 148 -7.75 -12.74 8.75
C ALA A 148 -8.61 -11.46 8.67
N LEU A 149 -9.36 -11.13 9.72
CA LEU A 149 -10.12 -9.88 9.82
C LEU A 149 -9.20 -8.69 10.11
N ASP A 150 -8.19 -8.87 10.96
CA ASP A 150 -7.20 -7.84 11.25
C ASP A 150 -6.33 -7.57 10.02
N GLU A 151 -5.86 -8.62 9.36
CA GLU A 151 -5.12 -8.56 8.09
C GLU A 151 -5.92 -7.82 7.01
N LYS A 152 -7.20 -8.14 6.82
CA LYS A 152 -8.07 -7.49 5.82
C LYS A 152 -8.51 -6.07 6.19
N ALA A 153 -8.60 -5.75 7.47
CA ALA A 153 -8.87 -4.38 7.93
C ALA A 153 -7.62 -3.49 7.85
N MET A 154 -6.43 -4.10 7.90
CA MET A 154 -5.13 -3.43 7.71
C MET A 154 -4.80 -3.22 6.22
N MET A 155 -5.30 -4.06 5.34
CA MET A 155 -5.19 -3.96 3.87
C MET A 155 -6.12 -2.87 3.31
N GLY A 156 -6.00 -1.62 3.78
CA GLY A 156 -6.77 -0.46 3.29
C GLY A 156 -6.72 -0.30 1.76
N GLY A 157 -7.51 0.64 1.22
CA GLY A 157 -7.90 0.76 -0.21
C GLY A 157 -6.82 0.88 -1.30
N GLY A 158 -5.55 0.56 -1.04
CA GLY A 158 -4.43 0.58 -1.97
C GLY A 158 -4.01 -0.78 -2.55
N THR A 159 -4.72 -1.88 -2.30
CA THR A 159 -4.35 -3.17 -2.96
C THR A 159 -4.86 -3.19 -4.39
N ASN A 160 -3.93 -3.15 -5.36
CA ASN A 160 -4.22 -3.55 -6.73
C ASN A 160 -4.49 -5.06 -6.73
N VAL A 161 -5.77 -5.42 -6.79
CA VAL A 161 -6.16 -6.82 -6.85
C VAL A 161 -5.96 -7.29 -8.29
N SER A 162 -4.84 -7.97 -8.54
CA SER A 162 -4.68 -8.76 -9.76
C SER A 162 -5.60 -10.00 -9.62
N GLY A 163 -6.89 -9.84 -9.95
CA GLY A 163 -7.87 -10.93 -9.96
C GLY A 163 -8.82 -11.02 -8.74
N ILE A 164 -9.19 -12.23 -8.34
CA ILE A 164 -10.17 -12.51 -7.24
C ILE A 164 -9.43 -12.90 -5.94
N ALA A 165 -8.11 -12.77 -5.92
CA ALA A 165 -7.22 -13.23 -4.85
C ALA A 165 -6.66 -12.05 -4.06
N PHE A 166 -6.45 -12.25 -2.76
CA PHE A 166 -5.81 -11.24 -1.90
C PHE A 166 -4.36 -11.60 -1.59
N ASP A 167 -4.04 -12.89 -1.70
CA ASP A 167 -2.71 -13.44 -1.53
C ASP A 167 -2.20 -13.90 -2.90
N GLU A 168 -1.02 -13.41 -3.29
CA GLU A 168 -0.35 -13.82 -4.51
C GLU A 168 0.62 -14.97 -4.20
N LEU A 169 0.36 -16.15 -4.76
CA LEU A 169 1.26 -17.30 -4.75
C LEU A 169 2.08 -17.36 -6.05
N LEU A 170 1.45 -17.02 -7.16
CA LEU A 170 2.05 -16.85 -8.47
C LEU A 170 1.93 -15.39 -8.90
N GLU A 171 3.00 -14.82 -9.43
CA GLU A 171 3.05 -13.44 -9.94
C GLU A 171 2.41 -13.34 -11.32
N TRP A 172 1.69 -12.24 -11.57
CA TRP A 172 1.20 -11.91 -12.91
C TRP A 172 2.32 -11.24 -13.71
N ILE A 173 2.63 -11.78 -14.89
CA ILE A 173 3.67 -11.26 -15.79
C ILE A 173 3.00 -10.72 -17.06
N PRO A 174 3.22 -9.45 -17.44
CA PRO A 174 2.69 -8.88 -18.68
C PRO A 174 3.04 -9.73 -19.90
N GLY A 175 2.08 -9.96 -20.81
CA GLY A 175 2.33 -10.63 -22.09
C GLY A 175 2.50 -12.16 -22.03
N SER A 176 2.36 -12.80 -20.87
CA SER A 176 2.41 -14.25 -20.67
C SER A 176 1.22 -15.05 -21.25
N GLY A 177 0.18 -14.33 -21.72
CA GLY A 177 -0.99 -14.87 -22.42
C GLY A 177 -2.14 -15.29 -21.52
N ILE A 178 -3.36 -15.29 -22.08
CA ILE A 178 -4.64 -15.46 -21.36
C ILE A 178 -4.68 -16.75 -20.50
N LEU A 179 -4.06 -17.84 -20.97
CA LEU A 179 -4.05 -19.11 -20.23
C LEU A 179 -3.22 -19.03 -18.94
N TRP A 180 -2.09 -18.31 -18.95
CA TRP A 180 -1.30 -18.09 -17.74
C TRP A 180 -2.06 -17.21 -16.77
N GLU A 181 -2.69 -16.14 -17.26
CA GLU A 181 -3.49 -15.24 -16.41
C GLU A 181 -4.64 -15.95 -15.71
N ILE A 182 -5.41 -16.76 -16.43
CA ILE A 182 -6.47 -17.59 -15.83
C ILE A 182 -5.88 -18.55 -14.79
N THR A 183 -4.71 -19.12 -15.06
CA THR A 183 -4.04 -20.06 -14.15
C THR A 183 -3.58 -19.36 -12.87
N VAL A 184 -2.86 -18.25 -12.98
CA VAL A 184 -2.38 -17.43 -11.86
C VAL A 184 -3.54 -16.97 -11.01
N ASN A 185 -4.56 -16.36 -11.61
CA ASN A 185 -5.74 -15.87 -10.90
C ASN A 185 -6.51 -17.00 -10.20
N SER A 186 -6.63 -18.17 -10.84
CA SER A 186 -7.29 -19.35 -10.23
C SER A 186 -6.48 -19.91 -9.05
N VAL A 187 -5.16 -20.04 -9.18
CA VAL A 187 -4.28 -20.56 -8.13
C VAL A 187 -4.22 -19.61 -6.94
N ASN A 188 -4.01 -18.31 -7.20
CA ASN A 188 -4.01 -17.28 -6.16
C ASN A 188 -5.36 -17.25 -5.43
N TRP A 189 -6.48 -17.39 -6.14
CA TRP A 189 -7.80 -17.46 -5.52
C TRP A 189 -7.95 -18.70 -4.63
N MET A 190 -7.50 -19.87 -5.10
CA MET A 190 -7.54 -21.10 -4.30
C MET A 190 -6.70 -20.96 -3.04
N TYR A 191 -5.49 -20.40 -3.14
CA TYR A 191 -4.60 -20.15 -2.01
C TYR A 191 -5.19 -19.13 -1.02
N THR A 192 -5.82 -18.07 -1.53
CA THR A 192 -6.51 -17.08 -0.69
C THR A 192 -7.68 -17.72 0.10
N ASN A 193 -8.40 -18.68 -0.51
CA ASN A 193 -9.66 -19.18 0.03
C ASN A 193 -9.56 -20.54 0.77
N TRP A 194 -8.46 -21.29 0.66
CA TRP A 194 -8.40 -22.69 1.13
C TRP A 194 -8.69 -22.85 2.63
N LYS A 195 -8.19 -21.94 3.48
CA LYS A 195 -8.45 -21.96 4.94
C LYS A 195 -9.94 -21.82 5.25
N GLY A 196 -10.64 -20.95 4.52
CA GLY A 196 -12.07 -20.71 4.67
C GLY A 196 -12.94 -21.85 4.13
N MET A 197 -12.56 -22.40 2.97
CA MET A 197 -13.27 -23.54 2.35
C MET A 197 -13.22 -24.78 3.24
N THR A 198 -12.05 -25.09 3.80
CA THR A 198 -11.85 -26.25 4.69
C THR A 198 -12.78 -26.18 5.90
N PHE A 199 -12.89 -25.01 6.54
CA PHE A 199 -13.83 -24.81 7.64
C PHE A 199 -15.30 -24.94 7.21
N GLY A 200 -15.70 -24.26 6.13
CA GLY A 200 -17.08 -24.25 5.67
C GLY A 200 -17.62 -25.66 5.40
N VAL A 201 -16.77 -26.53 4.83
CA VAL A 201 -17.09 -27.94 4.57
C VAL A 201 -17.24 -28.74 5.87
N LEU A 202 -16.31 -28.57 6.82
CA LEU A 202 -16.38 -29.24 8.14
C LEU A 202 -17.59 -28.78 8.96
N PHE A 203 -17.89 -27.48 8.95
CA PHE A 203 -19.01 -26.91 9.69
C PHE A 203 -20.37 -27.29 9.07
N ALA A 204 -20.50 -27.29 7.73
CA ALA A 204 -21.71 -27.75 7.06
C ALA A 204 -22.02 -29.22 7.38
N ALA A 205 -20.99 -30.08 7.43
CA ALA A 205 -21.14 -31.47 7.85
C ALA A 205 -21.59 -31.59 9.32
N CYS A 206 -21.09 -30.73 10.22
CA CYS A 206 -21.57 -30.65 11.60
C CYS A 206 -23.03 -30.20 11.68
N ALA A 207 -23.40 -29.14 10.97
CA ALA A 207 -24.75 -28.60 10.95
C ALA A 207 -25.78 -29.60 10.43
N LEU A 208 -25.47 -30.33 9.34
CA LEU A 208 -26.32 -31.42 8.83
C LEU A 208 -26.48 -32.57 9.83
N THR A 209 -25.40 -32.89 10.56
CA THR A 209 -25.43 -33.93 11.61
C THR A 209 -26.23 -33.50 12.82
N LEU A 210 -26.15 -32.22 13.20
CA LEU A 210 -26.84 -31.63 14.35
C LEU A 210 -28.34 -31.41 14.08
N PHE A 211 -28.69 -30.76 12.96
CA PHE A 211 -30.09 -30.47 12.63
C PHE A 211 -30.90 -31.72 12.30
N GLY A 212 -30.26 -32.80 11.85
CA GLY A 212 -30.91 -34.10 11.69
C GLY A 212 -31.38 -34.75 13.00
N LEU A 213 -30.97 -34.23 14.17
CA LEU A 213 -31.37 -34.71 15.50
C LEU A 213 -32.42 -33.83 16.19
N ILE A 214 -32.76 -32.65 15.64
CA ILE A 214 -33.67 -31.70 16.28
C ILE A 214 -35.10 -31.95 15.78
N GLU A 215 -36.01 -32.31 16.69
CA GLU A 215 -37.42 -32.57 16.35
C GLU A 215 -38.23 -31.31 16.01
N ARG A 216 -39.19 -31.53 15.10
CA ARG A 216 -40.14 -30.59 14.48
C ARG A 216 -40.76 -29.58 15.47
N ARG A 217 -40.44 -28.30 15.32
CA ARG A 217 -41.26 -27.18 15.84
C ARG A 217 -41.29 -26.03 14.85
N GLY A 218 -42.47 -25.76 14.31
CA GLY A 218 -42.80 -24.54 13.58
C GLY A 218 -43.97 -23.85 14.25
N PHE A 219 -43.98 -22.52 14.25
CA PHE A 219 -45.09 -21.73 14.74
C PHE A 219 -46.25 -21.75 13.74
N GLU A 220 -47.47 -21.45 14.16
CA GLU A 220 -48.57 -21.27 13.20
C GLU A 220 -48.40 -20.01 12.33
N ASN A 221 -47.78 -18.97 12.91
CA ASN A 221 -47.55 -17.68 12.26
C ASN A 221 -46.36 -17.74 11.28
N PRO A 222 -46.57 -17.49 9.97
CA PRO A 222 -45.50 -17.45 8.95
C PRO A 222 -44.35 -16.49 9.28
N PHE A 223 -44.63 -15.35 9.90
CA PHE A 223 -43.62 -14.37 10.30
C PHE A 223 -42.74 -14.88 11.45
N ALA A 224 -43.32 -15.63 12.40
CA ALA A 224 -42.56 -16.26 13.48
C ALA A 224 -41.66 -17.39 12.94
N ASN A 225 -42.10 -18.11 11.90
CA ASN A 225 -41.29 -19.10 11.21
C ASN A 225 -40.13 -18.49 10.43
N ALA A 226 -40.35 -17.34 9.79
CA ALA A 226 -39.29 -16.58 9.13
C ALA A 226 -38.26 -16.05 10.14
N ALA A 227 -38.69 -15.53 11.28
CA ALA A 227 -37.81 -15.10 12.37
C ALA A 227 -36.98 -16.27 12.93
N LEU A 228 -37.59 -17.44 13.12
CA LEU A 228 -36.88 -18.67 13.48
C LEU A 228 -35.84 -19.04 12.41
N GLY A 229 -36.19 -18.88 11.13
CA GLY A 229 -35.27 -19.13 10.00
C GLY A 229 -34.08 -18.18 10.03
N ALA A 230 -34.31 -16.90 10.27
CA ALA A 230 -33.24 -15.90 10.44
C ALA A 230 -32.32 -16.26 11.61
N ALA A 231 -32.89 -16.62 12.77
CA ALA A 231 -32.15 -17.01 13.96
C ALA A 231 -31.29 -18.28 13.75
N ILE A 232 -31.77 -19.21 12.92
CA ILE A 232 -31.00 -20.40 12.50
C ILE A 232 -29.92 -20.01 11.49
N GLY A 233 -30.26 -19.20 10.48
CA GLY A 233 -29.40 -18.86 9.35
C GLY A 233 -28.22 -17.96 9.72
N THR A 234 -28.47 -16.83 10.39
CA THR A 234 -27.46 -15.82 10.76
C THR A 234 -26.18 -16.39 11.39
N PRO A 235 -26.24 -17.30 12.39
CA PRO A 235 -25.03 -17.86 13.00
C PRO A 235 -24.32 -18.91 12.14
N LEU A 236 -24.94 -19.45 11.09
CA LEU A 236 -24.28 -20.44 10.22
C LEU A 236 -23.10 -19.85 9.49
N GLY A 237 -23.22 -18.60 9.03
CA GLY A 237 -22.13 -17.86 8.41
C GLY A 237 -21.47 -18.58 7.23
N VAL A 238 -22.26 -19.33 6.47
CA VAL A 238 -21.79 -20.03 5.27
C VAL A 238 -22.20 -19.29 4.00
N CYS A 239 -21.47 -19.56 2.92
CA CYS A 239 -21.73 -18.99 1.60
C CYS A 239 -23.13 -19.30 1.07
N VAL A 240 -23.63 -18.52 0.10
CA VAL A 240 -24.96 -18.72 -0.52
C VAL A 240 -25.12 -20.17 -1.03
N ASN A 241 -24.09 -20.71 -1.69
CA ASN A 241 -24.12 -22.08 -2.23
C ASN A 241 -24.07 -23.16 -1.14
N CYS A 242 -23.42 -22.84 -0.02
CA CYS A 242 -23.26 -23.70 1.15
C CYS A 242 -24.57 -23.76 1.95
N ALA A 243 -25.34 -22.67 1.95
CA ALA A 243 -26.62 -22.57 2.63
C ALA A 243 -27.72 -23.37 1.91
N ALA A 244 -27.65 -23.55 0.59
CA ALA A 244 -28.68 -24.24 -0.19
C ALA A 244 -28.90 -25.72 0.20
N PRO A 245 -27.87 -26.57 0.38
CA PRO A 245 -28.04 -27.94 0.87
C PRO A 245 -28.53 -28.00 2.31
N ILE A 246 -28.12 -27.04 3.16
CA ILE A 246 -28.57 -26.93 4.55
C ILE A 246 -30.06 -26.59 4.59
N ALA A 247 -30.50 -25.62 3.78
CA ALA A 247 -31.90 -25.27 3.62
C ALA A 247 -32.73 -26.47 3.14
N ARG A 248 -32.24 -27.21 2.13
CA ARG A 248 -32.87 -28.48 1.70
C ARG A 248 -32.94 -29.50 2.85
N GLY A 249 -31.89 -29.61 3.66
CA GLY A 249 -31.86 -30.44 4.86
C GLY A 249 -32.93 -30.03 5.88
N LEU A 250 -33.06 -28.75 6.18
CA LEU A 250 -34.10 -28.19 7.06
C LEU A 250 -35.51 -28.51 6.52
N HIS A 251 -35.75 -28.30 5.23
CA HIS A 251 -37.04 -28.60 4.59
C HIS A 251 -37.38 -30.10 4.63
N SER A 252 -36.44 -30.97 4.25
CA SER A 252 -36.63 -32.42 4.28
C SER A 252 -36.78 -32.99 5.70
N SER A 253 -36.31 -32.26 6.72
CA SER A 253 -36.54 -32.57 8.14
C SER A 253 -37.93 -32.14 8.64
N GLY A 254 -38.76 -31.54 7.77
CA GLY A 254 -40.13 -31.13 8.08
C GLY A 254 -40.26 -29.71 8.63
N MET A 255 -39.22 -28.87 8.53
CA MET A 255 -39.34 -27.45 8.85
C MET A 255 -40.24 -26.73 7.87
N ARG A 256 -40.96 -25.71 8.36
CA ARG A 256 -41.81 -24.88 7.49
C ARG A 256 -40.98 -24.17 6.42
N LEU A 257 -41.64 -23.91 5.30
CA LEU A 257 -41.03 -23.39 4.09
C LEU A 257 -40.48 -21.97 4.32
N GLU A 258 -41.17 -21.15 5.12
CA GLU A 258 -40.71 -19.84 5.55
C GLU A 258 -39.40 -19.94 6.35
N THR A 259 -39.32 -20.88 7.30
CA THR A 259 -38.10 -21.09 8.11
C THR A 259 -36.92 -21.50 7.25
N THR A 260 -37.16 -22.38 6.28
CA THR A 260 -36.12 -22.85 5.36
C THR A 260 -35.58 -21.72 4.47
N LEU A 261 -36.47 -20.99 3.80
CA LEU A 261 -36.07 -19.95 2.85
C LEU A 261 -35.46 -18.74 3.56
N SER A 262 -35.97 -18.38 4.74
CA SER A 262 -35.37 -17.33 5.57
C SER A 262 -33.98 -17.73 6.07
N ALA A 263 -33.75 -18.99 6.44
CA ALA A 263 -32.41 -19.47 6.83
C ALA A 263 -31.42 -19.46 5.66
N LEU A 264 -31.87 -19.81 4.45
CA LEU A 264 -31.07 -19.78 3.23
C LEU A 264 -30.51 -18.38 2.94
N VAL A 265 -31.37 -17.37 2.99
CA VAL A 265 -30.99 -15.98 2.66
C VAL A 265 -30.26 -15.31 3.83
N ALA A 266 -30.65 -15.58 5.08
CA ALA A 266 -30.04 -14.96 6.26
C ALA A 266 -28.59 -15.40 6.52
N SER A 267 -28.22 -16.64 6.15
CA SER A 267 -26.87 -17.17 6.41
C SER A 267 -25.73 -16.32 5.84
N PRO A 268 -25.73 -15.98 4.54
CA PRO A 268 -24.67 -15.12 3.97
C PRO A 268 -24.88 -13.63 4.28
N THR A 269 -26.12 -13.12 4.27
CA THR A 269 -26.40 -11.67 4.31
C THR A 269 -26.41 -11.07 5.71
N LEU A 270 -26.98 -11.77 6.69
CA LEU A 270 -27.13 -11.32 8.07
C LEU A 270 -26.04 -11.90 8.97
N ASN A 271 -25.00 -12.49 8.38
CA ASN A 271 -23.85 -12.95 9.12
C ASN A 271 -23.21 -11.78 9.90
N VAL A 272 -22.90 -12.00 11.18
CA VAL A 272 -22.37 -10.96 12.07
C VAL A 272 -21.10 -10.32 11.50
N ILE A 273 -20.22 -11.10 10.86
CA ILE A 273 -19.00 -10.60 10.24
C ILE A 273 -19.30 -9.76 9.01
N VAL A 274 -20.14 -10.27 8.10
CA VAL A 274 -20.49 -9.57 6.86
C VAL A 274 -21.15 -8.23 7.21
N VAL A 275 -22.04 -8.22 8.19
CA VAL A 275 -22.66 -6.99 8.70
C VAL A 275 -21.59 -6.07 9.31
N SER A 276 -20.73 -6.55 10.20
CA SER A 276 -19.69 -5.69 10.80
C SER A 276 -18.71 -5.14 9.75
N MET A 277 -18.31 -5.95 8.77
CA MET A 277 -17.46 -5.52 7.65
C MET A 277 -18.16 -4.48 6.77
N THR A 278 -19.45 -4.67 6.49
CA THR A 278 -20.25 -3.69 5.73
C THR A 278 -20.24 -2.35 6.44
N PHE A 279 -20.43 -2.31 7.77
CA PHE A 279 -20.37 -1.07 8.55
C PHE A 279 -18.95 -0.50 8.72
N ALA A 280 -17.92 -1.34 8.69
CA ALA A 280 -16.54 -0.90 8.83
C ALA A 280 -15.96 -0.32 7.54
N LEU A 281 -16.34 -0.87 6.38
CA LEU A 281 -15.70 -0.58 5.09
C LEU A 281 -16.55 0.24 4.13
N LEU A 282 -17.88 0.25 4.27
CA LEU A 282 -18.78 0.97 3.36
C LEU A 282 -19.41 2.19 4.03
N PRO A 283 -19.86 3.20 3.24
CA PRO A 283 -20.57 4.35 3.80
C PRO A 283 -21.79 3.92 4.62
N PHE A 284 -22.00 4.60 5.74
CA PHE A 284 -23.02 4.23 6.72
C PHE A 284 -24.42 4.07 6.12
N HIS A 285 -24.81 4.94 5.18
CA HIS A 285 -26.11 4.88 4.52
C HIS A 285 -26.24 3.65 3.61
N VAL A 286 -25.17 3.23 2.91
CA VAL A 286 -25.14 1.98 2.11
C VAL A 286 -25.31 0.77 3.02
N ALA A 287 -24.56 0.73 4.12
CA ALA A 287 -24.59 -0.37 5.08
C ALA A 287 -25.98 -0.55 5.73
N ILE A 288 -26.62 0.56 6.13
CA ILE A 288 -27.98 0.54 6.66
C ILE A 288 -28.99 0.07 5.64
N VAL A 289 -28.97 0.58 4.41
CA VAL A 289 -29.93 0.18 3.38
C VAL A 289 -29.79 -1.32 3.10
N LYS A 290 -28.56 -1.85 3.00
CA LYS A 290 -28.32 -3.29 2.87
C LYS A 290 -28.95 -4.09 4.01
N LEU A 291 -28.65 -3.71 5.26
CA LEU A 291 -29.13 -4.43 6.44
C LEU A 291 -30.67 -4.39 6.56
N VAL A 292 -31.27 -3.22 6.38
CA VAL A 292 -32.72 -3.03 6.46
C VAL A 292 -33.42 -3.80 5.34
N ALA A 293 -32.91 -3.76 4.11
CA ALA A 293 -33.45 -4.52 3.00
C ALA A 293 -33.34 -6.03 3.21
N ALA A 294 -32.21 -6.52 3.73
CA ALA A 294 -32.01 -7.94 4.02
C ALA A 294 -32.96 -8.43 5.12
N LEU A 295 -33.06 -7.69 6.23
CA LEU A 295 -34.00 -8.00 7.32
C LEU A 295 -35.46 -7.92 6.84
N GLY A 296 -35.81 -6.89 6.08
CA GLY A 296 -37.14 -6.72 5.50
C GLY A 296 -37.50 -7.88 4.56
N PHE A 297 -36.58 -8.31 3.72
CA PHE A 297 -36.81 -9.46 2.84
C PHE A 297 -36.96 -10.76 3.62
N VAL A 298 -36.07 -11.03 4.57
CA VAL A 298 -36.08 -12.27 5.37
C VAL A 298 -37.33 -12.36 6.25
N LEU A 299 -37.73 -11.27 6.90
CA LEU A 299 -38.83 -11.25 7.87
C LEU A 299 -40.21 -11.00 7.24
N ILE A 300 -40.28 -10.24 6.14
CA ILE A 300 -41.55 -9.85 5.50
C ILE A 300 -41.65 -10.43 4.08
N GLY A 301 -40.59 -10.28 3.28
CA GLY A 301 -40.55 -10.74 1.90
C GLY A 301 -40.79 -12.24 1.75
N VAL A 302 -40.09 -13.07 2.52
CA VAL A 302 -40.24 -14.54 2.48
C VAL A 302 -41.66 -14.98 2.89
N PRO A 303 -42.24 -14.56 4.03
CA PRO A 303 -43.63 -14.87 4.36
C PRO A 303 -44.65 -14.41 3.32
N LEU A 304 -44.45 -13.24 2.72
CA LEU A 304 -45.35 -12.72 1.70
C LEU A 304 -45.26 -13.54 0.40
N LEU A 305 -44.05 -13.85 -0.06
CA LEU A 305 -43.79 -14.64 -1.26
C LEU A 305 -44.39 -16.04 -1.14
N THR A 306 -44.21 -16.68 0.01
CA THR A 306 -44.76 -18.00 0.30
C THR A 306 -46.28 -17.99 0.41
N ARG A 307 -46.89 -16.90 0.90
CA ARG A 307 -48.35 -16.74 0.89
C ARG A 307 -48.93 -16.49 -0.51
N LEU A 308 -48.23 -15.72 -1.35
CA LEU A 308 -48.67 -15.38 -2.71
C LEU A 308 -48.47 -16.54 -3.70
N LEU A 309 -47.33 -17.22 -3.62
CA LEU A 309 -46.93 -18.27 -4.58
C LEU A 309 -47.06 -19.68 -4.02
N GLY A 310 -47.20 -19.84 -2.71
CA GLY A 310 -47.20 -21.14 -2.02
C GLY A 310 -48.56 -21.82 -1.89
N LYS A 311 -49.59 -21.40 -2.64
CA LYS A 311 -50.79 -22.23 -2.84
C LYS A 311 -50.51 -23.34 -3.85
N SER A 312 -49.71 -24.31 -3.41
CA SER A 312 -49.55 -25.61 -4.05
C SER A 312 -49.33 -26.60 -2.91
N GLY A 313 -50.44 -27.15 -2.38
CA GLY A 313 -50.36 -28.32 -1.51
C GLY A 313 -49.65 -29.44 -2.26
N TYR A 314 -48.44 -29.77 -1.84
CA TYR A 314 -47.65 -30.83 -2.46
C TYR A 314 -48.07 -32.16 -1.83
N LYS A 315 -48.69 -33.05 -2.62
CA LYS A 315 -48.87 -34.46 -2.25
C LYS A 315 -47.51 -35.14 -2.36
N GLU A 316 -47.03 -35.76 -1.28
CA GLU A 316 -45.80 -36.56 -1.21
C GLU A 316 -45.67 -37.54 -2.41
N THR A 317 -46.79 -38.04 -2.94
CA THR A 317 -46.85 -38.98 -4.08
C THR A 317 -46.28 -38.46 -5.40
N ALA A 318 -46.19 -37.14 -5.62
CA ALA A 318 -45.61 -36.58 -6.83
C ALA A 318 -44.07 -36.48 -6.78
N LEU A 319 -43.48 -36.45 -5.58
CA LEU A 319 -42.03 -36.43 -5.38
C LEU A 319 -41.41 -37.81 -5.64
N ASP A 320 -42.15 -38.86 -5.25
CA ASP A 320 -41.76 -40.26 -5.44
C ASP A 320 -41.95 -40.68 -6.90
N ALA A 321 -43.06 -40.29 -7.55
CA ALA A 321 -43.29 -40.56 -8.97
C ALA A 321 -42.28 -39.84 -9.89
N ALA A 322 -41.88 -38.61 -9.55
CA ALA A 322 -40.83 -37.90 -10.28
C ALA A 322 -39.42 -38.42 -9.97
N HIS A 323 -39.22 -39.13 -8.85
CA HIS A 323 -37.97 -39.85 -8.55
C HIS A 323 -37.84 -41.11 -9.40
N ASP A 324 -38.90 -41.91 -9.49
CA ASP A 324 -38.90 -43.18 -10.21
C ASP A 324 -38.73 -43.01 -11.74
N GLU A 325 -39.29 -41.94 -12.32
CA GLU A 325 -39.17 -41.67 -13.76
C GLU A 325 -37.76 -41.17 -14.16
N LEU A 326 -37.05 -40.49 -13.24
CA LEU A 326 -35.68 -39.99 -13.43
C LEU A 326 -34.59 -41.01 -13.08
N ASP A 327 -34.88 -42.04 -12.29
CA ASP A 327 -33.93 -43.11 -11.94
C ASP A 327 -33.59 -44.04 -13.12
N SER A 328 -34.46 -44.09 -14.13
CA SER A 328 -34.24 -44.88 -15.35
C SER A 328 -33.15 -44.32 -16.29
N ARG A 329 -32.72 -43.06 -16.10
CA ARG A 329 -31.80 -42.34 -17.02
C ARG A 329 -30.47 -41.87 -16.40
N ARG A 330 -30.10 -42.33 -15.20
CA ARG A 330 -28.93 -41.83 -14.46
C ARG A 330 -27.58 -42.50 -14.80
N GLY A 331 -26.57 -41.68 -15.08
CA GLY A 331 -25.16 -42.07 -15.25
C GLY A 331 -24.52 -42.66 -13.97
N TRP A 332 -23.37 -43.33 -14.11
CA TRP A 332 -22.70 -44.08 -13.03
C TRP A 332 -22.33 -43.22 -11.80
N LEU A 333 -21.98 -41.94 -12.02
CA LEU A 333 -21.53 -41.03 -10.96
C LEU A 333 -22.67 -40.66 -9.98
N THR A 334 -23.88 -40.43 -10.49
CA THR A 334 -25.05 -40.03 -9.68
C THR A 334 -25.55 -41.15 -8.78
N ARG A 335 -25.46 -42.41 -9.23
CA ARG A 335 -25.75 -43.59 -8.40
C ARG A 335 -24.78 -43.75 -7.21
N LYS A 336 -23.49 -43.45 -7.40
CA LYS A 336 -22.50 -43.45 -6.29
C LYS A 336 -22.70 -42.29 -5.31
N LEU A 337 -23.11 -41.11 -5.80
CA LEU A 337 -23.39 -39.94 -4.96
C LEU A 337 -24.66 -40.13 -4.10
N GLU A 338 -25.65 -40.86 -4.60
CA GLU A 338 -26.88 -41.20 -3.86
C GLU A 338 -26.63 -42.23 -2.75
N ALA A 339 -25.64 -43.11 -2.92
CA ALA A 339 -25.14 -43.97 -1.85
C ALA A 339 -24.48 -43.18 -0.69
N LEU A 340 -24.13 -41.91 -0.89
CA LEU A 340 -23.60 -41.01 0.15
C LEU A 340 -24.68 -40.17 0.84
N ARG A 341 -25.98 -40.37 0.52
CA ARG A 341 -27.11 -39.63 1.11
C ARG A 341 -27.06 -39.63 2.66
N PRO A 342 -27.36 -38.49 3.32
CA PRO A 342 -27.51 -38.43 4.78
C PRO A 342 -28.54 -39.46 5.23
N LEU A 343 -28.18 -40.29 6.21
CA LEU A 343 -29.08 -41.33 6.72
C LEU A 343 -30.24 -40.68 7.50
N PRO A 344 -31.51 -41.06 7.26
CA PRO A 344 -32.54 -40.85 8.28
C PRO A 344 -32.07 -41.60 9.53
N VAL A 345 -32.09 -40.94 10.69
CA VAL A 345 -31.60 -41.53 11.94
C VAL A 345 -32.73 -42.43 12.49
N PRO A 346 -32.65 -43.78 12.40
CA PRO A 346 -33.59 -44.60 13.15
C PRO A 346 -33.32 -44.43 14.65
N ALA A 347 -34.39 -44.39 15.42
CA ALA A 347 -34.37 -44.41 16.88
C ALA A 347 -33.99 -45.81 17.41
N SER A 348 -32.80 -46.33 17.05
CA SER A 348 -32.27 -47.55 17.67
C SER A 348 -31.45 -47.19 18.91
N ASP A 349 -31.60 -48.02 19.95
CA ASP A 349 -31.02 -47.77 21.28
C ASP A 349 -29.50 -47.55 21.20
N ILE A 350 -29.08 -46.30 21.44
CA ILE A 350 -27.69 -45.89 21.64
C ILE A 350 -27.53 -45.59 23.12
N ASP A 351 -27.16 -46.66 23.82
CA ASP A 351 -27.22 -46.85 25.26
C ASP A 351 -25.87 -46.65 25.97
N ASN A 352 -24.79 -46.35 25.22
CA ASN A 352 -23.46 -46.00 25.78
C ASN A 352 -22.72 -44.91 24.94
N TRP A 353 -21.73 -44.25 25.57
CA TRP A 353 -20.94 -43.18 24.93
C TRP A 353 -20.12 -43.67 23.73
N GLY A 354 -19.63 -44.91 23.74
CA GLY A 354 -18.85 -45.48 22.62
C GLY A 354 -19.67 -45.66 21.34
N LYS A 355 -20.91 -46.16 21.46
CA LYS A 355 -21.88 -46.26 20.35
C LYS A 355 -22.28 -44.88 19.84
N ALA A 356 -22.46 -43.89 20.73
CA ALA A 356 -22.77 -42.51 20.35
C ALA A 356 -21.61 -41.83 19.60
N LEU A 357 -20.36 -42.05 20.03
CA LEU A 357 -19.16 -41.55 19.35
C LEU A 357 -18.95 -42.21 17.98
N LEU A 358 -19.15 -43.53 17.89
CA LEU A 358 -19.08 -44.28 16.63
C LEU A 358 -20.18 -43.85 15.64
N TRP A 359 -21.39 -43.60 16.15
CA TRP A 359 -22.48 -43.02 15.37
C TRP A 359 -22.13 -41.63 14.86
N LEU A 360 -21.61 -40.75 15.72
CA LEU A 360 -21.20 -39.41 15.33
C LEU A 360 -20.12 -39.47 14.26
N GLY A 361 -19.06 -40.27 14.46
CA GLY A 361 -17.97 -40.41 13.50
C GLY A 361 -18.42 -40.93 12.13
N ARG A 362 -19.32 -41.94 12.10
CA ARG A 362 -19.87 -42.46 10.84
C ARG A 362 -20.80 -41.47 10.15
N THR A 363 -21.68 -40.82 10.90
CA THR A 363 -22.68 -39.89 10.36
C THR A 363 -22.03 -38.59 9.89
N PHE A 364 -21.15 -38.01 10.71
CA PHE A 364 -20.33 -36.86 10.35
C PHE A 364 -19.43 -37.17 9.15
N GLY A 365 -18.72 -38.31 9.15
CA GLY A 365 -17.84 -38.69 8.04
C GLY A 365 -18.58 -38.87 6.72
N ARG A 366 -19.79 -39.44 6.74
CA ARG A 366 -20.65 -39.58 5.54
C ARG A 366 -21.19 -38.24 5.07
N ASN A 367 -21.66 -37.40 5.98
CA ASN A 367 -22.11 -36.03 5.67
C ASN A 367 -20.96 -35.18 5.12
N LEU A 368 -19.75 -35.33 5.67
CA LEU A 368 -18.53 -34.67 5.18
C LEU A 368 -18.17 -35.14 3.78
N LEU A 369 -18.12 -36.44 3.52
CA LEU A 369 -17.88 -37.01 2.19
C LEU A 369 -18.91 -36.52 1.17
N PHE A 370 -20.18 -36.42 1.56
CA PHE A 370 -21.24 -35.87 0.73
C PHE A 370 -20.98 -34.39 0.36
N ILE A 371 -20.66 -33.55 1.35
CA ILE A 371 -20.36 -32.13 1.11
C ILE A 371 -19.08 -31.97 0.28
N VAL A 372 -18.02 -32.73 0.57
CA VAL A 372 -16.77 -32.70 -0.21
C VAL A 372 -17.03 -33.10 -1.66
N ALA A 373 -17.71 -34.23 -1.90
CA ALA A 373 -17.91 -34.75 -3.26
C ALA A 373 -18.86 -33.90 -4.12
N VAL A 374 -19.76 -33.13 -3.50
CA VAL A 374 -20.76 -32.32 -4.22
C VAL A 374 -20.37 -30.85 -4.28
N THR A 375 -19.91 -30.27 -3.16
CA THR A 375 -19.72 -28.83 -3.01
C THR A 375 -18.33 -28.38 -3.42
N VAL A 376 -17.25 -29.11 -3.09
CA VAL A 376 -15.87 -28.68 -3.40
C VAL A 376 -15.59 -28.59 -4.90
N PRO A 377 -15.98 -29.56 -5.75
CA PRO A 377 -15.78 -29.44 -7.20
C PRO A 377 -16.50 -28.22 -7.81
N LEU A 378 -17.71 -27.92 -7.32
CA LEU A 378 -18.47 -26.76 -7.76
C LEU A 378 -17.85 -25.44 -7.29
N MET A 379 -17.24 -25.43 -6.10
CA MET A 379 -16.50 -24.26 -5.59
C MET A 379 -15.24 -23.99 -6.42
N ILE A 380 -14.48 -25.03 -6.78
CA ILE A 380 -13.30 -24.90 -7.65
C ILE A 380 -13.72 -24.43 -9.05
N LEU A 381 -14.76 -25.05 -9.61
CA LEU A 381 -15.31 -24.62 -10.91
C LEU A 381 -15.79 -23.17 -10.87
N ALA A 382 -16.47 -22.74 -9.80
CA ALA A 382 -16.89 -21.36 -9.63
C ALA A 382 -15.69 -20.40 -9.51
N GLY A 383 -14.61 -20.80 -8.83
CA GLY A 383 -13.36 -20.04 -8.77
C GLY A 383 -12.71 -19.87 -10.14
N VAL A 384 -12.61 -20.95 -10.92
CA VAL A 384 -12.06 -20.91 -12.29
C VAL A 384 -12.95 -20.10 -13.23
N LEU A 385 -14.27 -20.30 -13.21
CA LEU A 385 -15.20 -19.50 -14.01
C LEU A 385 -15.19 -18.02 -13.63
N GLY A 386 -15.06 -17.73 -12.33
CA GLY A 386 -14.85 -16.37 -11.84
C GLY A 386 -13.55 -15.80 -12.40
N SER A 387 -12.45 -16.56 -12.33
CA SER A 387 -11.15 -16.15 -12.88
C SER A 387 -11.24 -15.88 -14.38
N ILE A 388 -11.88 -16.76 -15.16
CA ILE A 388 -12.11 -16.57 -16.60
C ILE A 388 -12.93 -15.29 -16.84
N MET A 389 -14.01 -15.10 -16.07
CA MET A 389 -14.85 -13.92 -16.18
C MET A 389 -14.04 -12.64 -15.92
N VAL A 390 -13.23 -12.61 -14.85
CA VAL A 390 -12.40 -11.44 -14.50
C VAL A 390 -11.29 -11.20 -15.51
N THR A 391 -10.69 -12.25 -16.07
CA THR A 391 -9.66 -12.11 -17.10
C THR A 391 -10.23 -11.67 -18.45
N LEU A 392 -11.47 -12.04 -18.78
CA LEU A 392 -12.10 -11.69 -20.06
C LEU A 392 -12.93 -10.39 -20.01
N LEU A 393 -13.33 -9.93 -18.82
CA LEU A 393 -14.00 -8.65 -18.64
C LEU A 393 -12.98 -7.59 -18.28
N ASP A 394 -12.70 -6.71 -19.24
CA ASP A 394 -12.06 -5.44 -18.96
C ASP A 394 -13.01 -4.58 -18.09
N TRP A 395 -12.61 -4.36 -16.84
CA TRP A 395 -13.40 -3.63 -15.86
C TRP A 395 -13.53 -2.14 -16.19
N ASP A 396 -12.58 -1.57 -16.93
CA ASP A 396 -12.61 -0.18 -17.35
C ASP A 396 -13.57 0.03 -18.53
N ASP A 397 -13.63 -0.91 -19.46
CA ASP A 397 -14.63 -0.89 -20.54
C ASP A 397 -16.04 -1.15 -20.01
N PHE A 398 -16.20 -2.11 -19.08
CA PHE A 398 -17.47 -2.33 -18.40
C PHE A 398 -17.92 -1.09 -17.63
N ARG A 399 -17.00 -0.39 -16.95
CA ARG A 399 -17.27 0.89 -16.30
C ARG A 399 -17.77 1.93 -17.28
N ARG A 400 -17.10 2.13 -18.42
CA ARG A 400 -17.51 3.13 -19.43
C ARG A 400 -18.92 2.83 -19.93
N ILE A 401 -19.21 1.60 -20.32
CA ILE A 401 -20.55 1.18 -20.82
C ILE A 401 -21.65 1.46 -19.78
N VAL A 402 -21.39 1.17 -18.50
CA VAL A 402 -22.36 1.38 -17.41
C VAL A 402 -22.45 2.85 -16.94
N SER A 403 -21.40 3.66 -17.16
CA SER A 403 -21.34 5.09 -16.79
C SER A 403 -21.94 6.03 -17.84
N VAL A 404 -22.08 5.57 -19.09
CA VAL A 404 -22.63 6.31 -20.24
C VAL A 404 -24.15 6.63 -20.19
N PRO A 405 -25.04 5.95 -19.43
CA PRO A 405 -26.46 6.31 -19.44
C PRO A 405 -26.72 7.65 -18.75
N LYS A 406 -26.85 8.73 -19.54
CA LYS A 406 -27.24 10.07 -19.04
C LYS A 406 -28.73 10.18 -18.70
N GLY A 407 -29.57 9.30 -19.24
CA GLY A 407 -31.02 9.28 -18.98
C GLY A 407 -31.40 8.38 -17.80
N GLU A 408 -32.38 8.80 -16.99
CA GLU A 408 -32.88 8.03 -15.84
C GLU A 408 -33.31 6.60 -16.20
N ILE A 409 -33.91 6.42 -17.38
CA ILE A 409 -34.32 5.11 -17.89
C ILE A 409 -33.11 4.22 -18.18
N GLY A 410 -32.06 4.77 -18.78
CA GLY A 410 -30.83 4.02 -19.07
C GLY A 410 -30.11 3.58 -17.79
N ILE A 411 -30.12 4.43 -16.75
CA ILE A 411 -29.58 4.09 -15.43
C ILE A 411 -30.36 2.92 -14.81
N LEU A 412 -31.70 2.97 -14.84
CA LEU A 412 -32.54 1.89 -14.33
C LEU A 412 -32.33 0.57 -15.08
N LEU A 413 -32.21 0.61 -16.41
CA LEU A 413 -31.92 -0.58 -17.22
C LEU A 413 -30.56 -1.20 -16.88
N ALA A 414 -29.53 -0.38 -16.70
CA ALA A 414 -28.21 -0.86 -16.28
C ALA A 414 -28.25 -1.48 -14.87
N MET A 415 -28.96 -0.86 -13.92
CA MET A 415 -29.14 -1.43 -12.57
C MET A 415 -29.86 -2.77 -12.62
N CYS A 416 -30.88 -2.92 -13.45
CA CYS A 416 -31.58 -4.19 -13.67
C CYS A 416 -30.64 -5.25 -14.24
N ALA A 417 -29.83 -4.91 -15.25
CA ALA A 417 -28.86 -5.84 -15.84
C ALA A 417 -27.84 -6.32 -14.80
N ILE A 418 -27.27 -5.40 -14.02
CA ILE A 418 -26.32 -5.70 -12.94
C ILE A 418 -26.96 -6.62 -11.88
N ALA A 419 -28.18 -6.32 -11.43
CA ALA A 419 -28.88 -7.14 -10.44
C ALA A 419 -29.14 -8.56 -10.96
N VAL A 420 -29.50 -8.72 -12.24
CA VAL A 420 -29.73 -10.02 -12.88
C VAL A 420 -28.44 -10.83 -13.01
N VAL A 421 -27.34 -10.20 -13.43
CA VAL A 421 -26.04 -10.88 -13.50
C VAL A 421 -25.59 -11.29 -12.10
N ALA A 422 -25.61 -10.35 -11.15
CA ALA A 422 -25.18 -10.58 -9.77
C ALA A 422 -25.94 -11.74 -9.10
N ILE A 423 -27.26 -11.81 -9.24
CA ILE A 423 -28.05 -12.86 -8.57
C ILE A 423 -27.85 -14.27 -9.15
N ILE A 424 -27.25 -14.38 -10.33
CA ILE A 424 -26.93 -15.66 -10.96
C ILE A 424 -25.58 -16.19 -10.45
N LEU A 425 -24.63 -15.30 -10.15
CA LEU A 425 -23.25 -15.65 -9.86
C LEU A 425 -23.08 -16.42 -8.54
N PRO A 426 -22.40 -17.58 -8.55
CA PRO A 426 -22.05 -18.30 -7.33
C PRO A 426 -20.81 -17.68 -6.67
N VAL A 427 -20.99 -16.83 -5.66
CA VAL A 427 -19.87 -16.12 -4.99
C VAL A 427 -19.59 -16.60 -3.55
N PRO A 428 -18.34 -16.45 -3.06
CA PRO A 428 -17.99 -16.76 -1.67
C PRO A 428 -18.57 -15.73 -0.69
N ILE A 429 -18.56 -16.07 0.61
CA ILE A 429 -19.05 -15.16 1.68
C ILE A 429 -18.22 -13.87 1.74
N ALA A 430 -18.89 -12.74 1.97
CA ALA A 430 -18.30 -11.39 2.06
C ALA A 430 -17.68 -10.86 0.76
N PHE A 431 -17.72 -11.61 -0.34
CA PHE A 431 -17.24 -11.15 -1.65
C PHE A 431 -18.03 -9.94 -2.14
N ASP A 432 -19.33 -9.91 -1.86
CA ASP A 432 -20.23 -8.80 -2.13
C ASP A 432 -19.74 -7.48 -1.49
N VAL A 433 -19.31 -7.51 -0.22
CA VAL A 433 -18.79 -6.34 0.49
C VAL A 433 -17.45 -5.90 -0.08
N ILE A 434 -16.53 -6.83 -0.31
CA ILE A 434 -15.18 -6.50 -0.78
C ILE A 434 -15.22 -5.94 -2.19
N LEU A 435 -15.96 -6.59 -3.10
CA LEU A 435 -16.14 -6.09 -4.46
C LEU A 435 -16.81 -4.71 -4.47
N ALA A 436 -17.76 -4.46 -3.58
CA ALA A 436 -18.36 -3.13 -3.45
C ALA A 436 -17.37 -2.06 -3.02
N VAL A 437 -16.49 -2.37 -2.06
CA VAL A 437 -15.42 -1.46 -1.62
C VAL A 437 -14.45 -1.18 -2.77
N ILE A 438 -14.01 -2.23 -3.49
CA ILE A 438 -13.12 -2.09 -4.64
C ILE A 438 -13.75 -1.19 -5.71
N LEU A 439 -15.01 -1.43 -6.07
CA LEU A 439 -15.70 -0.63 -7.09
C LEU A 439 -15.89 0.82 -6.64
N ILE A 440 -16.26 1.07 -5.38
CA ILE A 440 -16.40 2.43 -4.84
C ILE A 440 -15.05 3.16 -4.84
N ASN A 441 -13.97 2.49 -4.41
CA ASN A 441 -12.62 3.05 -4.42
C ASN A 441 -12.11 3.29 -5.84
N ALA A 442 -12.50 2.45 -6.80
CA ALA A 442 -12.28 2.70 -8.22
C ALA A 442 -13.13 3.87 -8.74
N GLY A 443 -14.06 4.43 -7.95
CA GLY A 443 -14.90 5.57 -8.30
C GLY A 443 -16.20 5.21 -9.03
N TRP A 444 -16.69 3.98 -8.89
CA TRP A 444 -17.99 3.57 -9.41
C TRP A 444 -19.14 4.26 -8.66
N PRO A 445 -20.17 4.77 -9.36
CA PRO A 445 -21.35 5.31 -8.71
C PRO A 445 -22.08 4.27 -7.86
N VAL A 446 -22.38 4.60 -6.60
CA VAL A 446 -22.99 3.67 -5.63
C VAL A 446 -24.35 3.16 -6.07
N LYS A 447 -25.05 3.89 -6.94
CA LYS A 447 -26.30 3.47 -7.59
C LYS A 447 -26.16 2.16 -8.37
N PHE A 448 -24.98 1.86 -8.90
CA PHE A 448 -24.67 0.60 -9.61
C PHE A 448 -24.03 -0.44 -8.68
N VAL A 449 -23.25 0.01 -7.70
CA VAL A 449 -22.61 -0.87 -6.71
C VAL A 449 -23.62 -1.50 -5.76
N MET A 450 -24.63 -0.75 -5.32
CA MET A 450 -25.61 -1.22 -4.33
C MET A 450 -26.48 -2.40 -4.83
N PRO A 451 -27.02 -2.40 -6.08
CA PRO A 451 -27.69 -3.58 -6.62
C PRO A 451 -26.80 -4.82 -6.63
N LEU A 452 -25.51 -4.67 -6.98
CA LEU A 452 -24.53 -5.74 -6.99
C LEU A 452 -24.24 -6.25 -5.56
N LEU A 453 -23.96 -5.34 -4.62
CA LEU A 453 -23.71 -5.62 -3.20
C LEU A 453 -24.88 -6.38 -2.56
N PHE A 454 -26.11 -6.04 -2.90
CA PHE A 454 -27.28 -6.73 -2.37
C PHE A 454 -27.50 -8.09 -3.04
N ALA A 455 -27.52 -8.14 -4.38
CA ALA A 455 -27.86 -9.35 -5.12
C ALA A 455 -26.83 -10.48 -4.93
N LEU A 456 -25.53 -10.18 -5.00
CA LEU A 456 -24.44 -11.16 -4.82
C LEU A 456 -24.50 -11.89 -3.47
N GLY A 457 -24.87 -11.16 -2.41
CA GLY A 457 -24.88 -11.70 -1.05
C GLY A 457 -26.10 -12.58 -0.73
N CYS A 458 -27.16 -12.54 -1.53
CA CYS A 458 -28.48 -13.08 -1.15
C CYS A 458 -28.84 -14.44 -1.75
N PHE A 459 -28.58 -14.64 -3.05
CA PHE A 459 -29.10 -15.79 -3.81
C PHE A 459 -28.20 -16.10 -5.01
N SER A 460 -28.32 -17.31 -5.57
CA SER A 460 -27.47 -17.77 -6.68
C SER A 460 -28.20 -18.74 -7.60
N ILE A 461 -27.65 -19.01 -8.79
CA ILE A 461 -28.19 -20.04 -9.70
C ILE A 461 -28.24 -21.43 -9.05
N TYR A 462 -27.30 -21.74 -8.16
CA TYR A 462 -27.30 -23.00 -7.43
C TYR A 462 -28.47 -23.07 -6.44
N SER A 463 -28.69 -21.99 -5.68
CA SER A 463 -29.84 -21.87 -4.79
C SER A 463 -31.15 -21.98 -5.57
N TYR A 464 -31.23 -21.35 -6.74
CA TYR A 464 -32.37 -21.45 -7.66
C TYR A 464 -32.63 -22.89 -8.10
N MET A 465 -31.61 -23.63 -8.54
CA MET A 465 -31.74 -25.03 -8.96
C MET A 465 -32.15 -25.95 -7.80
N ILE A 466 -31.56 -25.76 -6.62
CA ILE A 466 -31.87 -26.58 -5.45
C ILE A 466 -33.28 -26.30 -4.95
N VAL A 467 -33.67 -25.02 -4.77
CA VAL A 467 -35.03 -24.64 -4.36
C VAL A 467 -36.06 -25.05 -5.42
N GLY A 468 -35.73 -24.92 -6.70
CA GLY A 468 -36.58 -25.33 -7.81
C GLY A 468 -36.89 -26.82 -7.80
N ARG A 469 -35.87 -27.66 -7.56
CA ARG A 469 -36.01 -29.13 -7.50
C ARG A 469 -36.54 -29.65 -6.17
N ALA A 470 -36.21 -29.01 -5.05
CA ALA A 470 -36.57 -29.50 -3.71
C ALA A 470 -37.87 -28.91 -3.16
N VAL A 471 -38.30 -27.75 -3.68
CA VAL A 471 -39.47 -27.00 -3.18
C VAL A 471 -40.44 -26.69 -4.32
N SER A 472 -40.11 -25.73 -5.19
CA SER A 472 -40.92 -25.36 -6.36
C SER A 472 -40.17 -24.37 -7.26
N TRP A 473 -40.22 -24.59 -8.58
CA TRP A 473 -39.72 -23.63 -9.57
C TRP A 473 -40.42 -22.26 -9.48
N LYS A 474 -41.71 -22.21 -9.11
CA LYS A 474 -42.43 -20.93 -8.93
C LYS A 474 -41.86 -20.11 -7.78
N ILE A 475 -41.55 -20.77 -6.66
CA ILE A 475 -40.96 -20.12 -5.48
C ILE A 475 -39.53 -19.70 -5.78
N ALA A 476 -38.75 -20.56 -6.45
CA ALA A 476 -37.38 -20.23 -6.87
C ALA A 476 -37.33 -19.00 -7.80
N SER A 477 -38.19 -18.94 -8.82
CA SER A 477 -38.27 -17.77 -9.73
C SER A 477 -38.81 -16.54 -9.02
N GLY A 478 -39.77 -16.71 -8.11
CA GLY A 478 -40.29 -15.64 -7.27
C GLY A 478 -39.23 -15.02 -6.36
N MET A 479 -38.39 -15.85 -5.73
CA MET A 479 -37.26 -15.39 -4.91
C MET A 479 -36.23 -14.63 -5.76
N MET A 480 -35.85 -15.18 -6.91
CA MET A 480 -34.87 -14.54 -7.80
C MET A 480 -35.38 -13.18 -8.30
N ALA A 481 -36.62 -13.11 -8.79
CA ALA A 481 -37.20 -11.86 -9.29
C ALA A 481 -37.40 -10.81 -8.18
N SER A 482 -37.87 -11.21 -6.99
CA SER A 482 -38.11 -10.29 -5.89
C SER A 482 -36.82 -9.74 -5.28
N LEU A 483 -35.77 -10.57 -5.15
CA LEU A 483 -34.45 -10.13 -4.69
C LEU A 483 -33.76 -9.22 -5.71
N ALA A 484 -33.85 -9.53 -7.00
CA ALA A 484 -33.32 -8.65 -8.05
C ALA A 484 -34.03 -7.29 -8.07
N GLY A 485 -35.37 -7.28 -7.97
CA GLY A 485 -36.15 -6.05 -7.87
C GLY A 485 -35.82 -5.24 -6.61
N LEU A 486 -35.65 -5.91 -5.47
CA LEU A 486 -35.25 -5.26 -4.22
C LEU A 486 -33.82 -4.68 -4.32
N ALA A 487 -32.91 -5.36 -5.01
CA ALA A 487 -31.55 -4.86 -5.27
C ALA A 487 -31.57 -3.54 -6.05
N VAL A 488 -32.38 -3.46 -7.12
CA VAL A 488 -32.58 -2.22 -7.90
C VAL A 488 -33.18 -1.12 -7.04
N LEU A 489 -34.23 -1.44 -6.25
CA LEU A 489 -34.84 -0.47 -5.33
C LEU A 489 -33.83 0.08 -4.32
N CYS A 490 -32.99 -0.79 -3.75
CA CYS A 490 -31.92 -0.37 -2.85
C CYS A 490 -30.94 0.58 -3.54
N GLY A 491 -30.57 0.31 -4.80
CA GLY A 491 -29.71 1.21 -5.57
C GLY A 491 -30.34 2.58 -5.82
N VAL A 492 -31.65 2.65 -6.06
CA VAL A 492 -32.36 3.94 -6.22
C VAL A 492 -32.38 4.71 -4.91
N VAL A 493 -32.75 4.06 -3.81
CA VAL A 493 -32.78 4.67 -2.47
C VAL A 493 -31.38 5.18 -2.08
N VAL A 494 -30.35 4.38 -2.29
CA VAL A 494 -28.96 4.78 -2.03
C VAL A 494 -28.59 5.97 -2.91
N ASN A 495 -28.87 5.98 -4.21
CA ASN A 495 -28.55 7.11 -5.10
C ASN A 495 -29.08 8.47 -4.59
N TYR A 496 -30.31 8.49 -4.06
CA TYR A 496 -30.89 9.71 -3.48
C TYR A 496 -30.24 10.10 -2.14
N ALA A 497 -30.05 9.14 -1.24
CA ALA A 497 -29.40 9.39 0.05
C ALA A 497 -27.94 9.85 -0.15
N ASP A 498 -27.25 9.24 -1.10
CA ASP A 498 -25.85 9.45 -1.43
C ASP A 498 -25.58 10.88 -1.89
N LYS A 499 -26.40 11.38 -2.83
CA LYS A 499 -26.31 12.77 -3.31
C LYS A 499 -26.42 13.79 -2.17
N TYR A 500 -27.30 13.55 -1.20
CA TYR A 500 -27.49 14.45 -0.06
C TYR A 500 -26.28 14.41 0.89
N VAL A 501 -25.81 13.22 1.25
CA VAL A 501 -24.67 13.04 2.17
C VAL A 501 -23.39 13.65 1.61
N ILE A 502 -23.10 13.42 0.32
CA ILE A 502 -21.90 13.95 -0.35
C ILE A 502 -21.91 15.48 -0.38
N LEU A 503 -23.04 16.09 -0.77
CA LEU A 503 -23.15 17.55 -0.84
C LEU A 503 -23.01 18.18 0.54
N GLN A 504 -23.67 17.62 1.56
CA GLN A 504 -23.58 18.13 2.92
C GLN A 504 -22.16 18.03 3.48
N ALA A 505 -21.45 16.92 3.26
CA ALA A 505 -20.07 16.76 3.70
C ALA A 505 -19.14 17.77 3.00
N HIS A 506 -19.31 17.95 1.69
CA HIS A 506 -18.54 18.93 0.93
C HIS A 506 -18.80 20.37 1.39
N GLU A 507 -20.06 20.78 1.52
CA GLU A 507 -20.43 22.12 2.02
C GLU A 507 -19.90 22.37 3.43
N ALA A 508 -19.92 21.37 4.31
CA ALA A 508 -19.36 21.47 5.65
C ALA A 508 -17.83 21.65 5.65
N ASN A 509 -17.11 20.93 4.78
CA ASN A 509 -15.66 21.08 4.63
C ASN A 509 -15.29 22.45 4.07
N ILE A 510 -15.95 22.86 2.99
CA ILE A 510 -15.70 24.16 2.36
C ILE A 510 -16.09 25.32 3.28
N GLY A 511 -17.20 25.18 4.02
CA GLY A 511 -17.60 26.15 5.04
C GLY A 511 -16.59 26.26 6.18
N TYR A 512 -16.00 25.14 6.60
CA TYR A 512 -14.93 25.14 7.60
C TYR A 512 -13.64 25.82 7.12
N LEU A 513 -13.29 25.66 5.84
CA LEU A 513 -12.08 26.26 5.26
C LEU A 513 -12.19 27.78 5.05
N ALA A 514 -13.37 28.28 4.74
CA ALA A 514 -13.57 29.70 4.43
C ALA A 514 -13.14 30.66 5.54
N ASP A 515 -13.18 30.21 6.80
CA ASP A 515 -12.82 30.99 7.99
C ASP A 515 -11.51 30.50 8.65
N PHE A 516 -10.76 29.60 8.01
CA PHE A 516 -9.55 28.99 8.59
C PHE A 516 -8.29 29.61 7.99
N GLU A 517 -7.41 30.12 8.83
CA GLU A 517 -6.07 30.55 8.46
C GLU A 517 -5.02 29.58 9.03
N LEU A 518 -4.14 29.05 8.17
CA LEU A 518 -3.05 28.20 8.60
C LEU A 518 -1.93 29.04 9.19
N GLU A 519 -1.71 28.91 10.50
CA GLU A 519 -0.54 29.48 11.16
C GLU A 519 0.74 28.78 10.68
N LYS A 520 1.56 29.48 9.90
CA LYS A 520 2.89 29.03 9.47
C LYS A 520 3.94 29.39 10.54
N PRO A 521 4.88 28.49 10.85
CA PRO A 521 5.98 28.82 11.75
C PRO A 521 6.88 29.86 11.11
N VAL A 522 7.32 30.84 11.90
CA VAL A 522 8.37 31.76 11.45
C VAL A 522 9.70 31.04 11.61
N ALA A 523 10.49 30.95 10.53
CA ALA A 523 11.84 30.42 10.61
C ALA A 523 12.63 31.21 11.68
N GLY A 524 13.39 30.49 12.51
CA GLY A 524 14.28 31.13 13.48
C GLY A 524 15.30 32.06 12.80
N PRO A 525 16.00 32.93 13.56
CA PRO A 525 17.07 33.75 13.00
C PRO A 525 18.11 32.83 12.31
N SER A 526 18.36 33.09 11.03
CA SER A 526 19.36 32.34 10.26
C SER A 526 20.75 32.71 10.76
N ASN A 527 21.61 31.68 10.92
CA ASN A 527 23.03 31.86 11.19
C ASN A 527 23.84 31.99 9.89
N ALA A 528 23.15 32.11 8.74
CA ALA A 528 23.77 32.27 7.45
C ALA A 528 24.66 33.50 7.42
N VAL A 529 25.86 33.31 6.88
CA VAL A 529 26.84 34.37 6.71
C VAL A 529 26.63 34.98 5.33
N ASP A 530 26.81 36.30 5.19
CA ASP A 530 26.88 36.91 3.87
C ASP A 530 28.10 36.35 3.13
N PHE A 531 27.93 36.02 1.83
CA PHE A 531 29.01 35.41 1.04
C PHE A 531 30.29 36.26 1.02
N ALA A 532 30.16 37.59 1.10
CA ALA A 532 31.30 38.50 1.13
C ALA A 532 32.12 38.44 2.44
N ASP A 533 31.50 37.96 3.52
CA ASP A 533 32.10 37.84 4.85
C ASP A 533 32.61 36.41 5.12
N LEU A 534 32.44 35.48 4.17
CA LEU A 534 33.03 34.16 4.25
C LEU A 534 34.55 34.28 4.13
N ASP A 535 35.25 33.67 5.09
CA ASP A 535 36.69 33.47 4.96
C ASP A 535 36.97 32.69 3.67
N PRO A 536 37.93 33.13 2.83
CA PRO A 536 38.27 32.39 1.62
C PRO A 536 38.66 30.97 2.01
N ALA A 537 37.97 29.97 1.45
CA ALA A 537 38.37 28.59 1.63
C ALA A 537 39.83 28.40 1.16
N LYS A 538 40.55 27.53 1.86
CA LYS A 538 41.81 27.04 1.36
C LYS A 538 41.50 26.18 0.12
N ARG A 539 41.70 26.79 -1.06
CA ARG A 539 41.57 26.10 -2.34
C ARG A 539 42.40 24.82 -2.32
N VAL A 540 41.83 23.76 -2.88
CA VAL A 540 42.52 22.50 -3.01
C VAL A 540 43.65 22.66 -4.01
N GLU A 541 44.86 22.26 -3.61
CA GLU A 541 46.04 22.35 -4.45
C GLU A 541 46.01 21.23 -5.50
N LEU A 542 46.11 21.63 -6.77
CA LEU A 542 46.19 20.73 -7.91
C LEU A 542 47.64 20.65 -8.39
N ALA A 543 48.16 19.44 -8.49
CA ALA A 543 49.46 19.15 -9.08
C ALA A 543 49.28 18.52 -10.47
N ALA A 544 50.23 18.75 -11.39
CA ALA A 544 50.23 18.02 -12.65
C ALA A 544 50.48 16.52 -12.39
N ALA A 545 49.64 15.65 -12.97
CA ALA A 545 49.85 14.22 -12.91
C ALA A 545 50.96 13.82 -13.90
N ASP A 546 51.89 12.98 -13.46
CA ASP A 546 52.95 12.41 -14.32
C ASP A 546 52.37 11.25 -15.13
N ALA A 547 51.67 11.59 -16.22
CA ALA A 547 51.00 10.64 -17.10
C ALA A 547 51.43 10.84 -18.56
N ALA A 548 51.69 9.72 -19.25
CA ALA A 548 51.78 9.70 -20.70
C ALA A 548 50.37 9.71 -21.28
N ILE A 549 50.05 10.71 -22.12
CA ILE A 549 48.71 10.96 -22.65
C ILE A 549 48.68 10.64 -24.16
N GLU A 550 47.72 9.82 -24.56
CA GLU A 550 47.37 9.51 -25.94
C GLU A 550 45.97 10.07 -26.22
N HIS A 551 45.81 10.96 -27.20
CA HIS A 551 44.52 11.56 -27.54
C HIS A 551 44.26 11.47 -29.05
N SER A 552 43.05 11.09 -29.44
CA SER A 552 42.68 10.87 -30.84
C SER A 552 41.93 12.04 -31.51
N GLY A 553 41.53 13.05 -30.73
CA GLY A 553 40.63 14.13 -31.15
C GLY A 553 41.27 15.53 -31.16
N PRO A 554 40.44 16.57 -31.33
CA PRO A 554 40.87 17.96 -31.19
C PRO A 554 41.10 18.34 -29.72
N GLY A 555 41.86 19.40 -29.51
CA GLY A 555 42.17 19.91 -28.18
C GLY A 555 43.40 19.29 -27.52
N ALA A 556 43.93 20.00 -26.52
CA ALA A 556 45.05 19.56 -25.70
C ALA A 556 44.54 18.96 -24.39
N VAL A 557 44.93 17.73 -24.09
CA VAL A 557 44.56 17.07 -22.83
C VAL A 557 45.65 17.23 -21.78
N SER A 558 45.24 17.55 -20.56
CA SER A 558 46.10 17.58 -19.37
C SER A 558 45.44 16.81 -18.22
N ALA A 559 46.26 16.34 -17.29
CA ALA A 559 45.81 15.63 -16.10
C ALA A 559 46.34 16.30 -14.84
N LEU A 560 45.46 16.52 -13.88
CA LEU A 560 45.76 17.13 -12.59
C LEU A 560 45.35 16.16 -11.48
N THR A 561 46.12 16.13 -10.40
CA THR A 561 45.79 15.37 -9.20
C THR A 561 45.63 16.31 -8.02
N ALA A 562 44.56 16.12 -7.27
CA ALA A 562 44.37 16.76 -5.98
C ALA A 562 44.92 15.87 -4.85
N THR A 563 45.56 16.49 -3.85
CA THR A 563 46.01 15.77 -2.65
C THR A 563 44.86 15.59 -1.66
N PRO A 564 44.71 14.41 -1.02
CA PRO A 564 43.70 14.22 0.01
C PRO A 564 43.92 15.14 1.20
N PHE A 565 42.82 15.56 1.83
CA PHE A 565 42.82 16.54 2.91
C PHE A 565 43.27 15.95 4.25
N ALA A 566 42.94 14.68 4.52
CA ALA A 566 43.31 13.98 5.73
C ALA A 566 43.76 12.53 5.43
N ASP A 567 44.68 11.99 6.26
CA ASP A 567 44.94 10.56 6.28
C ASP A 567 43.71 9.87 6.91
N GLY A 568 42.87 9.22 6.10
CA GLY A 568 41.63 8.51 6.45
C GLY A 568 41.79 7.34 7.43
N LYS A 569 42.45 7.56 8.57
CA LYS A 569 42.61 6.61 9.68
C LYS A 569 41.87 7.11 10.90
N ASN A 570 40.55 7.07 10.84
CA ASN A 570 39.76 7.02 12.05
C ASN A 570 39.78 5.56 12.54
N ASN A 571 40.12 5.32 13.82
CA ASN A 571 40.15 3.97 14.41
C ASN A 571 38.71 3.39 14.58
N ALA A 572 37.86 3.54 13.57
CA ALA A 572 36.47 3.13 13.59
C ALA A 572 36.36 1.60 13.63
N LYS A 573 35.38 1.12 14.42
CA LYS A 573 35.12 -0.31 14.62
C LYS A 573 34.10 -0.89 13.64
N VAL A 574 33.39 -0.01 12.92
CA VAL A 574 32.33 -0.27 11.95
C VAL A 574 32.60 0.59 10.72
N GLY A 575 32.10 0.21 9.54
CA GLY A 575 32.36 0.91 8.27
C GLY A 575 31.93 2.39 8.33
N PHE A 576 30.66 2.64 8.61
CA PHE A 576 30.09 3.98 8.64
C PHE A 576 29.82 4.47 10.07
N GLN A 577 30.20 5.72 10.34
CA GLN A 577 29.81 6.46 11.53
C GLN A 577 28.62 7.38 11.21
N ARG A 578 27.57 7.27 12.01
CA ARG A 578 26.41 8.16 11.92
C ARG A 578 26.67 9.48 12.65
N LEU A 579 26.44 10.59 11.97
CA LEU A 579 26.46 11.96 12.49
C LEU A 579 25.13 12.65 12.20
N MET A 580 24.75 13.63 13.02
CA MET A 580 23.65 14.54 12.75
C MET A 580 24.15 15.81 12.05
N GLY A 581 23.34 16.38 11.16
CA GLY A 581 23.68 17.57 10.37
C GLY A 581 24.39 18.70 11.13
N PRO A 582 23.88 19.16 12.28
CA PRO A 582 24.53 20.22 13.06
C PRO A 582 25.95 19.90 13.54
N GLU A 583 26.37 18.64 13.61
CA GLU A 583 27.73 18.25 14.01
C GLU A 583 28.79 18.65 12.97
N ILE A 584 28.37 18.75 11.69
CA ILE A 584 29.22 19.18 10.57
C ILE A 584 28.78 20.52 9.98
N GLY A 585 27.84 21.22 10.60
CA GLY A 585 27.36 22.54 10.17
C GLY A 585 26.18 22.54 9.19
N LEU A 586 25.57 21.39 8.92
CA LEU A 586 24.31 21.27 8.15
C LEU A 586 23.09 21.38 9.08
N ASP A 587 22.74 22.60 9.49
CA ASP A 587 21.55 22.86 10.32
C ASP A 587 20.31 23.13 9.46
N VAL A 588 19.57 22.07 9.14
CA VAL A 588 18.27 22.14 8.45
C VAL A 588 17.19 21.71 9.45
N THR A 589 16.70 22.69 10.21
CA THR A 589 15.73 22.44 11.28
C THR A 589 14.38 21.94 10.73
N PRO A 590 13.86 20.79 11.21
CA PRO A 590 12.54 20.32 10.81
C PRO A 590 11.43 21.16 11.47
N TYR A 591 10.44 21.57 10.67
CA TYR A 591 9.25 22.30 11.13
C TYR A 591 8.00 21.45 10.92
N PRO A 592 7.72 20.48 11.80
CA PRO A 592 6.62 19.56 11.60
C PRO A 592 5.27 20.22 11.87
N VAL A 593 4.74 20.92 10.88
CA VAL A 593 3.38 21.47 10.94
C VAL A 593 2.41 20.68 10.07
N GLY A 594 2.61 19.39 9.84
CA GLY A 594 1.60 18.51 9.25
C GLY A 594 1.43 18.62 7.75
N LEU A 595 2.07 19.61 7.09
CA LEU A 595 2.22 19.63 5.65
C LEU A 595 3.23 18.55 5.19
N ASP A 596 4.22 18.23 6.04
CA ASP A 596 5.30 17.25 5.84
C ASP A 596 4.83 15.82 5.54
N VAL A 597 3.53 15.54 5.62
CA VAL A 597 2.94 14.24 5.34
C VAL A 597 1.97 14.25 4.16
N LEU A 598 1.78 15.39 3.47
CA LEU A 598 0.92 15.51 2.28
C LEU A 598 1.77 15.47 1.00
N GLU A 599 1.24 14.95 -0.10
CA GLU A 599 1.91 15.04 -1.41
C GLU A 599 1.78 16.46 -1.98
N PRO A 600 2.83 17.03 -2.62
CA PRO A 600 4.18 16.48 -2.82
C PRO A 600 5.15 16.62 -1.63
N TYR A 601 4.78 17.41 -0.62
CA TYR A 601 5.63 17.84 0.51
C TYR A 601 6.31 16.71 1.31
N LEU A 602 5.70 15.53 1.36
CA LEU A 602 6.25 14.36 2.04
C LEU A 602 7.33 13.64 1.20
N MET A 603 7.26 13.80 -0.12
CA MET A 603 8.04 13.03 -1.09
C MET A 603 9.30 13.80 -1.43
N PHE A 604 9.13 15.02 -1.94
CA PHE A 604 10.21 15.81 -2.53
C PHE A 604 10.99 16.55 -1.45
N TRP A 605 12.21 16.09 -1.20
CA TRP A 605 13.18 16.73 -0.29
C TRP A 605 14.43 17.04 -1.10
N ALA A 606 14.31 18.02 -2.00
CA ALA A 606 15.32 18.31 -3.00
C ALA A 606 16.70 18.56 -2.36
N MET A 607 17.74 17.97 -2.92
CA MET A 607 19.12 18.31 -2.59
C MET A 607 20.02 18.23 -3.82
N ALA A 608 21.06 19.05 -3.88
CA ALA A 608 22.07 19.01 -4.93
C ALA A 608 23.45 19.25 -4.33
N ALA A 609 24.45 18.54 -4.87
CA ALA A 609 25.85 18.73 -4.53
C ALA A 609 26.61 19.31 -5.74
N GLY A 610 27.56 20.19 -5.48
CA GLY A 610 28.40 20.80 -6.52
C GLY A 610 29.45 21.74 -5.94
N ASP A 611 30.57 21.93 -6.64
CA ASP A 611 31.62 22.91 -6.27
C ASP A 611 31.24 24.29 -6.86
N ILE A 612 30.49 25.06 -6.08
CA ILE A 612 29.81 26.29 -6.51
C ILE A 612 30.82 27.44 -6.69
N GLU A 613 31.88 27.46 -5.88
CA GLU A 613 32.94 28.47 -5.90
C GLU A 613 34.19 28.08 -6.70
N GLN A 614 34.27 26.85 -7.22
CA GLN A 614 35.44 26.28 -7.88
C GLN A 614 36.69 26.33 -6.98
N ASP A 615 36.51 25.98 -5.70
CA ASP A 615 37.59 25.91 -4.71
C ASP A 615 38.08 24.47 -4.43
N GLY A 616 37.41 23.49 -5.04
CA GLY A 616 37.67 22.06 -4.90
C GLY A 616 36.90 21.39 -3.77
N TRP A 617 36.11 22.12 -2.99
CA TRP A 617 35.21 21.53 -1.99
C TRP A 617 33.82 21.39 -2.56
N VAL A 618 33.17 20.25 -2.28
CA VAL A 618 31.80 20.01 -2.74
C VAL A 618 30.84 20.69 -1.75
N ASP A 619 30.07 21.65 -2.25
CA ASP A 619 29.02 22.37 -1.52
C ASP A 619 27.68 21.65 -1.64
N LEU A 620 26.69 22.10 -0.85
CA LEU A 620 25.37 21.48 -0.80
C LEU A 620 24.25 22.53 -0.80
N ILE A 621 23.21 22.31 -1.60
CA ILE A 621 21.94 23.03 -1.52
C ILE A 621 20.84 22.05 -1.14
N MET A 622 20.00 22.43 -0.18
CA MET A 622 18.89 21.59 0.32
C MET A 622 17.58 22.37 0.40
N ALA A 623 16.47 21.70 0.11
CA ALA A 623 15.14 22.23 0.35
C ALA A 623 14.88 22.39 1.85
N ARG A 624 14.25 23.50 2.22
CA ARG A 624 13.73 23.69 3.57
C ARG A 624 12.41 22.94 3.75
N ASN A 625 11.98 22.83 5.00
CA ASN A 625 10.68 22.25 5.31
C ASN A 625 9.54 22.99 4.56
N PRO A 626 8.55 22.26 4.01
CA PRO A 626 7.36 22.80 3.30
C PRO A 626 6.68 23.99 3.95
N SER A 627 6.79 24.08 5.26
CA SER A 627 6.07 25.04 6.09
C SER A 627 6.73 26.42 6.13
N VAL A 628 8.01 26.48 5.80
CA VAL A 628 8.82 27.70 5.69
C VAL A 628 9.26 27.98 4.25
N GLY A 629 9.15 27.00 3.33
CA GLY A 629 9.47 27.13 1.90
C GLY A 629 10.95 27.43 1.62
N GLY A 630 11.37 27.44 0.36
CA GLY A 630 12.70 27.87 -0.09
C GLY A 630 13.84 26.86 0.06
N LEU A 631 15.06 27.36 -0.09
CA LEU A 631 16.32 26.60 -0.10
C LEU A 631 17.28 27.11 0.98
N GLN A 632 18.21 26.25 1.42
CA GLN A 632 19.42 26.62 2.15
C GLN A 632 20.65 26.19 1.35
N MET A 633 21.65 27.06 1.31
CA MET A 633 22.94 26.80 0.67
C MET A 633 24.01 26.68 1.76
N PHE A 634 24.85 25.66 1.62
CA PHE A 634 25.91 25.33 2.56
C PHE A 634 27.22 25.22 1.79
N SER A 635 28.16 26.11 2.10
CA SER A 635 29.50 26.06 1.53
C SER A 635 30.42 25.20 2.39
N ASN A 636 31.20 24.33 1.77
CA ASN A 636 32.10 23.40 2.46
C ASN A 636 33.48 24.04 2.65
N ARG A 637 33.90 24.14 3.91
CA ARG A 637 35.12 24.81 4.35
C ARG A 637 36.04 23.81 5.06
N GLY A 638 36.51 22.82 4.30
CA GLY A 638 37.46 21.82 4.80
C GLY A 638 36.82 20.70 5.63
N GLY A 639 35.77 20.08 5.10
CA GLY A 639 35.01 19.02 5.78
C GLY A 639 34.00 19.53 6.80
N LYS A 640 33.68 20.83 6.76
CA LYS A 640 32.62 21.45 7.58
C LYS A 640 31.83 22.43 6.75
N PHE A 641 30.52 22.41 6.92
CA PHE A 641 29.61 23.27 6.20
C PHE A 641 29.34 24.57 6.96
N VAL A 642 29.24 25.66 6.21
CA VAL A 642 28.81 26.97 6.69
C VAL A 642 27.60 27.39 5.86
N GLU A 643 26.49 27.68 6.51
CA GLU A 643 25.30 28.21 5.83
C GLU A 643 25.61 29.58 5.22
N VAL A 644 25.28 29.75 3.96
CA VAL A 644 25.47 30.99 3.20
C VAL A 644 24.13 31.58 2.84
N LYS A 645 24.02 32.90 2.94
CA LYS A 645 22.79 33.60 2.61
C LYS A 645 22.44 33.44 1.13
N LEU A 646 21.22 33.00 0.88
CA LEU A 646 20.67 32.77 -0.46
C LEU A 646 19.38 33.59 -0.62
N ASP A 647 19.35 34.54 -1.56
CA ASP A 647 18.18 35.37 -1.85
C ASP A 647 17.68 35.11 -3.28
N LEU A 648 16.66 34.24 -3.37
CA LEU A 648 15.98 33.91 -4.62
C LEU A 648 14.63 34.62 -4.73
N GLY A 649 14.46 35.76 -4.06
CA GLY A 649 13.22 36.54 -4.10
C GLY A 649 11.99 35.69 -3.71
N PRO A 650 10.92 35.67 -4.53
CA PRO A 650 9.72 34.87 -4.29
C PRO A 650 9.95 33.36 -4.11
N VAL A 651 11.03 32.79 -4.67
CA VAL A 651 11.32 31.34 -4.55
C VAL A 651 11.63 30.95 -3.11
N SER A 652 12.14 31.89 -2.30
CA SER A 652 12.46 31.67 -0.89
C SER A 652 11.25 31.27 -0.05
N GLU A 653 10.03 31.51 -0.53
CA GLU A 653 8.77 31.17 0.16
C GLU A 653 8.01 30.00 -0.51
N GLN A 654 8.52 29.46 -1.63
CA GLN A 654 7.88 28.41 -2.41
C GLN A 654 8.36 27.02 -1.99
N PHE A 655 7.51 26.00 -2.10
CA PHE A 655 7.99 24.63 -1.96
C PHE A 655 8.81 24.20 -3.18
N VAL A 656 10.10 23.89 -2.98
CA VAL A 656 11.02 23.44 -4.03
C VAL A 656 11.05 21.92 -4.07
N GLY A 657 10.65 21.34 -5.21
CA GLY A 657 10.57 19.89 -5.40
C GLY A 657 11.87 19.27 -5.91
N SER A 658 12.57 19.98 -6.82
CA SER A 658 13.78 19.48 -7.48
C SER A 658 14.81 20.60 -7.62
N VAL A 659 16.07 20.26 -7.38
CA VAL A 659 17.22 21.16 -7.47
C VAL A 659 18.41 20.41 -8.06
N VAL A 660 19.13 21.03 -9.00
CA VAL A 660 20.37 20.49 -9.60
C VAL A 660 21.37 21.62 -9.80
N LEU A 661 22.66 21.31 -9.61
CA LEU A 661 23.79 22.20 -9.87
C LEU A 661 24.53 21.69 -11.10
N THR A 662 24.47 22.43 -12.20
CA THR A 662 25.13 22.04 -13.45
C THR A 662 25.50 23.27 -14.27
N ASP A 663 26.64 23.25 -14.93
CA ASP A 663 27.10 24.32 -15.82
C ASP A 663 26.26 24.28 -17.11
N LEU A 664 25.38 25.26 -17.33
CA LEU A 664 24.45 25.31 -18.48
C LEU A 664 24.86 26.36 -19.52
N ASN A 665 25.86 27.19 -19.21
CA ASN A 665 26.35 28.25 -20.08
C ASN A 665 27.86 28.13 -20.41
N ASP A 666 28.48 27.01 -20.01
CA ASP A 666 29.90 26.69 -20.15
C ASP A 666 30.85 27.76 -19.59
N ASP A 667 30.44 28.49 -18.54
CA ASP A 667 31.22 29.57 -17.91
C ASP A 667 32.15 29.10 -16.78
N ARG A 668 32.17 27.78 -16.53
CA ARG A 668 32.91 27.05 -15.51
C ARG A 668 32.28 27.01 -14.13
N LEU A 669 31.18 27.71 -13.91
CA LEU A 669 30.50 27.74 -12.63
C LEU A 669 29.19 26.95 -12.75
N PRO A 670 28.90 26.02 -11.83
CA PRO A 670 27.63 25.31 -11.88
C PRO A 670 26.47 26.28 -11.61
N ASP A 671 25.50 26.30 -12.51
CA ASP A 671 24.26 27.06 -12.40
C ASP A 671 23.22 26.30 -11.58
N LEU A 672 22.28 27.05 -10.99
CA LEU A 672 21.27 26.49 -10.10
C LEU A 672 19.93 26.34 -10.82
N PHE A 673 19.56 25.09 -11.13
CA PHE A 673 18.23 24.73 -11.62
C PHE A 673 17.27 24.51 -10.45
N VAL A 674 16.10 25.16 -10.47
CA VAL A 674 15.08 25.08 -9.41
C VAL A 674 13.70 24.84 -10.00
N SER A 675 13.04 23.77 -9.58
CA SER A 675 11.62 23.53 -9.87
C SER A 675 10.78 23.62 -8.60
N SER A 676 9.92 24.64 -8.56
CA SER A 676 8.99 24.90 -7.46
C SER A 676 7.59 24.41 -7.78
N PHE A 677 6.90 23.87 -6.78
CA PHE A 677 5.58 23.27 -6.98
C PHE A 677 4.50 24.30 -7.38
N LEU A 678 3.84 24.06 -8.52
CA LEU A 678 2.83 24.93 -9.15
C LEU A 678 3.36 26.32 -9.53
N HIS A 679 4.65 26.39 -9.84
CA HIS A 679 5.35 27.58 -10.32
C HIS A 679 6.18 27.24 -11.56
N ASP A 680 6.59 28.25 -12.33
CA ASP A 680 7.51 28.04 -13.44
C ASP A 680 8.90 27.63 -12.92
N THR A 681 9.54 26.72 -13.64
CA THR A 681 10.91 26.30 -13.38
C THR A 681 11.86 27.46 -13.70
N GLN A 682 12.95 27.60 -12.93
CA GLN A 682 13.88 28.71 -13.03
C GLN A 682 15.33 28.21 -13.01
N ILE A 683 16.18 28.82 -13.85
CA ILE A 683 17.64 28.65 -13.81
C ILE A 683 18.24 29.94 -13.28
N PHE A 684 19.01 29.87 -12.20
CA PHE A 684 19.77 31.00 -11.66
C PHE A 684 21.22 30.86 -12.09
N TRP A 685 21.72 31.88 -12.81
CA TRP A 685 23.07 31.86 -13.36
C TRP A 685 24.08 32.20 -12.28
N ASN A 686 25.09 31.36 -12.09
CA ASN A 686 26.08 31.53 -11.05
C ASN A 686 26.95 32.78 -11.33
N ASN A 687 27.20 33.57 -10.28
CA ASN A 687 28.03 34.76 -10.33
C ASN A 687 29.15 34.71 -9.29
N GLY A 688 30.10 33.80 -9.48
CA GLY A 688 31.24 33.62 -8.57
C GLY A 688 30.79 33.20 -7.17
N GLY A 689 29.87 32.24 -7.10
CA GLY A 689 29.32 31.67 -5.87
C GLY A 689 28.03 32.31 -5.37
N LYS A 690 27.47 33.26 -6.12
CA LYS A 690 26.23 33.97 -5.77
C LYS A 690 25.12 33.68 -6.78
N PHE A 691 23.91 33.54 -6.26
CA PHE A 691 22.68 33.43 -7.04
C PHE A 691 21.77 34.61 -6.70
N ASP A 692 21.36 35.36 -7.72
CA ASP A 692 20.53 36.56 -7.60
C ASP A 692 19.19 36.36 -8.34
N TYR A 693 18.08 36.82 -7.76
CA TYR A 693 16.77 36.66 -8.39
C TYR A 693 16.64 37.33 -9.77
N ASP A 694 17.32 38.46 -9.98
CA ASP A 694 17.27 39.19 -11.25
C ASP A 694 18.14 38.54 -12.34
N ARG A 695 19.08 37.67 -11.98
CA ARG A 695 19.98 36.97 -12.91
C ARG A 695 19.50 35.52 -13.12
N ARG A 696 18.30 35.39 -13.68
CA ARG A 696 17.67 34.10 -13.93
C ARG A 696 17.02 33.99 -15.29
N THR A 697 16.82 32.76 -15.75
CA THR A 697 15.98 32.41 -16.88
C THR A 697 14.77 31.62 -16.40
N VAL A 698 13.57 32.02 -16.85
CA VAL A 698 12.33 31.30 -16.56
C VAL A 698 12.10 30.27 -17.67
N LEU A 699 11.88 29.02 -17.28
CA LEU A 699 11.57 27.89 -18.15
C LEU A 699 10.06 27.57 -18.06
N PRO A 700 9.24 28.06 -19.02
CA PRO A 700 7.81 27.82 -19.00
C PRO A 700 7.51 26.35 -19.33
N ASN A 701 7.26 25.54 -18.30
CA ASN A 701 7.02 24.11 -18.42
C ASN A 701 5.55 23.75 -18.62
N GLY A 702 4.87 24.56 -19.43
CA GLY A 702 3.45 24.39 -19.73
C GLY A 702 2.58 24.42 -18.48
N GLN A 703 1.80 23.36 -18.28
CA GLN A 703 0.91 23.21 -17.13
C GLN A 703 1.43 22.19 -16.11
N ALA A 704 2.70 21.79 -16.14
CA ALA A 704 3.25 20.87 -15.15
C ALA A 704 3.10 21.41 -13.71
N GLY A 705 3.02 20.50 -12.74
CA GLY A 705 3.09 20.87 -11.33
C GLY A 705 4.53 21.16 -10.92
N LEU A 706 5.47 20.32 -11.32
CA LEU A 706 6.90 20.46 -11.10
C LEU A 706 7.65 19.59 -12.12
N VAL A 707 8.94 19.84 -12.31
CA VAL A 707 9.86 18.91 -12.96
C VAL A 707 10.31 17.92 -11.90
N GLY A 708 9.73 16.71 -11.91
CA GLY A 708 9.89 15.72 -10.83
C GLY A 708 11.25 15.06 -10.83
N ALA A 709 11.74 14.76 -12.02
CA ALA A 709 13.09 14.25 -12.22
C ALA A 709 13.72 14.94 -13.42
N PRO A 710 14.43 16.06 -13.22
CA PRO A 710 15.23 16.65 -14.28
C PRO A 710 16.42 15.73 -14.60
N ALA A 711 16.76 15.61 -15.88
CA ALA A 711 18.02 15.02 -16.32
C ALA A 711 18.73 15.94 -17.31
N PHE A 712 20.06 15.91 -17.29
CA PHE A 712 20.91 16.79 -18.09
C PHE A 712 21.86 15.95 -18.94
N ALA A 713 21.91 16.23 -20.23
CA ALA A 713 22.81 15.59 -21.21
C ALA A 713 22.81 16.43 -22.49
N ASP A 714 23.88 16.32 -23.28
CA ASP A 714 23.90 16.82 -24.66
C ASP A 714 23.15 15.79 -25.53
N LEU A 715 21.91 16.10 -25.95
CA LEU A 715 21.01 15.14 -26.61
C LEU A 715 21.03 15.25 -28.14
N ASP A 716 21.60 16.32 -28.69
CA ASP A 716 21.72 16.54 -30.13
C ASP A 716 23.15 16.73 -30.64
N ASP A 717 24.13 16.44 -29.78
CA ASP A 717 25.57 16.44 -30.05
C ASP A 717 26.10 17.83 -30.45
N ASP A 718 25.52 18.91 -29.89
CA ASP A 718 25.88 20.29 -30.20
C ASP A 718 26.86 20.92 -29.20
N GLY A 719 27.16 20.22 -28.11
CA GLY A 719 28.07 20.64 -27.05
C GLY A 719 27.40 21.40 -25.91
N ASP A 720 26.11 21.73 -25.97
CA ASP A 720 25.38 22.33 -24.85
C ASP A 720 24.60 21.24 -24.09
N LEU A 721 24.46 21.36 -22.76
CA LEU A 721 23.61 20.45 -21.99
C LEU A 721 22.13 20.81 -22.15
N ASP A 722 21.34 19.86 -22.64
CA ASP A 722 19.88 19.92 -22.70
C ASP A 722 19.22 19.43 -21.40
N ILE A 723 17.94 19.74 -21.24
CA ILE A 723 17.18 19.38 -20.03
C ILE A 723 16.00 18.49 -20.39
N VAL A 724 16.02 17.25 -19.93
CA VAL A 724 14.83 16.40 -19.88
C VAL A 724 14.00 16.79 -18.67
N ALA A 725 12.81 17.32 -18.92
CA ALA A 725 11.82 17.67 -17.92
C ALA A 725 10.79 16.54 -17.77
N ALA A 726 11.10 15.56 -16.92
CA ALA A 726 10.15 14.53 -16.52
C ALA A 726 9.15 15.13 -15.53
N ASN A 727 7.89 15.21 -15.91
CA ASN A 727 6.93 16.10 -15.28
C ASN A 727 6.01 15.38 -14.29
N TRP A 728 5.82 16.02 -13.14
CA TRP A 728 4.89 15.60 -12.09
C TRP A 728 3.85 16.71 -11.89
N THR A 729 2.59 16.37 -11.58
CA THR A 729 1.55 17.37 -11.39
C THR A 729 0.96 17.39 -9.99
N LEU A 730 0.24 16.35 -9.57
CA LEU A 730 -0.51 16.36 -8.30
C LEU A 730 -0.30 15.11 -7.45
N GLY A 731 0.37 14.10 -8.01
CA GLY A 731 0.53 12.80 -7.36
C GLY A 731 -0.74 11.99 -7.32
N THR A 732 -0.62 10.82 -6.70
CA THR A 732 -1.70 9.83 -6.65
C THR A 732 -2.82 10.29 -5.73
N THR A 733 -2.46 10.87 -4.57
CA THR A 733 -3.42 11.29 -3.54
C THR A 733 -4.24 12.49 -3.99
N GLY A 734 -3.61 13.47 -4.63
CA GLY A 734 -4.28 14.67 -5.14
C GLY A 734 -5.26 14.37 -6.28
N ASN A 735 -5.02 13.28 -7.02
CA ASN A 735 -5.71 12.96 -8.26
C ASN A 735 -6.65 11.74 -8.18
N ASN A 736 -7.03 11.28 -6.98
CA ASN A 736 -7.84 10.08 -6.77
C ASN A 736 -7.29 8.83 -7.50
N ASN A 737 -5.97 8.63 -7.51
CA ASN A 737 -5.29 7.56 -8.24
C ASN A 737 -5.57 7.56 -9.77
N ASN A 738 -5.86 8.73 -10.37
CA ASN A 738 -6.08 8.87 -11.81
C ASN A 738 -5.04 9.81 -12.49
N PRO A 739 -3.77 9.38 -12.60
CA PRO A 739 -2.60 10.22 -12.91
C PRO A 739 -2.46 10.73 -14.37
N TYR A 740 -3.40 10.43 -15.27
CA TYR A 740 -3.29 10.82 -16.70
C TYR A 740 -3.58 12.30 -17.00
N LEU A 741 -3.14 13.22 -16.14
CA LEU A 741 -3.32 14.65 -16.39
C LEU A 741 -2.42 15.09 -17.54
N ILE A 742 -2.97 15.83 -18.51
CA ILE A 742 -2.18 16.37 -19.63
C ILE A 742 -1.07 17.31 -19.14
N SER A 743 -1.22 17.89 -17.96
CA SER A 743 -0.17 18.67 -17.30
C SER A 743 1.11 17.89 -17.00
N SER A 744 1.05 16.58 -16.80
CA SER A 744 2.24 15.75 -16.51
C SER A 744 2.98 15.30 -17.77
N THR A 745 2.79 15.99 -18.90
CA THR A 745 3.43 15.59 -20.16
C THR A 745 4.92 15.91 -20.10
N ASP A 746 5.76 14.90 -20.30
CA ASP A 746 7.23 15.04 -20.31
C ASP A 746 7.73 15.84 -21.53
N ARG A 747 8.84 16.55 -21.33
CA ARG A 747 9.41 17.47 -22.33
C ARG A 747 10.94 17.43 -22.35
N ILE A 748 11.51 17.86 -23.46
CA ILE A 748 12.92 18.25 -23.57
C ILE A 748 12.95 19.77 -23.71
N PHE A 749 13.88 20.44 -23.04
CA PHE A 749 14.26 21.82 -23.31
C PHE A 749 15.62 21.81 -23.97
N TRP A 750 15.63 22.10 -25.27
CA TRP A 750 16.84 22.25 -26.06
C TRP A 750 17.56 23.52 -25.66
N ASN A 751 18.83 23.42 -25.26
CA ASN A 751 19.67 24.56 -25.00
C ASN A 751 20.13 25.15 -26.34
N GLU A 752 19.85 26.43 -26.59
CA GLU A 752 20.15 27.10 -27.85
C GLU A 752 21.18 28.22 -27.63
N GLY A 753 22.11 27.95 -26.71
CA GLY A 753 23.00 28.90 -26.07
C GLY A 753 22.40 29.65 -24.87
N VAL A 754 23.22 30.53 -24.30
CA VAL A 754 22.97 31.19 -23.01
C VAL A 754 21.56 31.79 -22.92
N SER A 755 20.79 31.30 -21.94
CA SER A 755 19.43 31.78 -21.59
C SER A 755 18.33 31.54 -22.61
N LYS A 756 18.56 30.74 -23.66
CA LYS A 756 17.53 30.44 -24.65
C LYS A 756 17.27 28.92 -24.68
N PHE A 757 16.07 28.54 -24.26
CA PHE A 757 15.64 27.14 -24.27
C PHE A 757 14.39 26.95 -25.13
N THR A 758 14.39 25.93 -26.00
CA THR A 758 13.21 25.61 -26.83
C THR A 758 12.57 24.28 -26.44
N PRO A 759 11.26 24.25 -26.13
CA PRO A 759 10.62 23.03 -25.64
C PRO A 759 10.20 22.10 -26.78
N GLN A 760 10.46 20.80 -26.62
CA GLN A 760 9.92 19.69 -27.40
C GLN A 760 9.12 18.78 -26.48
N THR A 761 7.91 18.39 -26.91
CA THR A 761 7.08 17.45 -26.14
C THR A 761 7.41 16.01 -26.52
N LEU A 762 7.58 15.14 -25.53
CA LEU A 762 7.77 13.71 -25.76
C LEU A 762 6.43 13.04 -26.06
N VAL A 763 6.43 12.12 -27.02
CA VAL A 763 5.22 11.40 -27.43
C VAL A 763 4.87 10.37 -26.37
N GLY A 764 3.66 10.40 -25.85
CA GLY A 764 3.22 9.34 -24.96
C GLY A 764 2.05 9.74 -24.08
N ILE A 765 1.68 8.81 -23.22
CA ILE A 765 0.66 9.04 -22.20
C ILE A 765 1.36 9.68 -21.00
N PRO A 766 0.89 10.86 -20.56
CA PRO A 766 1.40 11.51 -19.36
C PRO A 766 1.26 10.60 -18.12
N GLY A 767 2.31 10.56 -17.31
CA GLY A 767 2.35 9.90 -16.02
C GLY A 767 2.88 10.85 -14.96
N GLU A 768 2.77 10.49 -13.68
CA GLU A 768 3.39 11.26 -12.60
C GLU A 768 4.88 10.86 -12.53
N SER A 769 5.72 11.52 -13.31
CA SER A 769 7.14 11.15 -13.48
C SER A 769 7.97 11.45 -12.23
N LEU A 770 8.62 10.42 -11.68
CA LEU A 770 9.45 10.51 -10.47
C LEU A 770 10.93 10.22 -10.74
N SER A 771 11.28 9.61 -11.86
CA SER A 771 12.67 9.37 -12.26
C SER A 771 12.86 9.64 -13.74
N SER A 772 14.05 10.10 -14.11
CA SER A 772 14.51 10.11 -15.49
C SER A 772 15.96 9.65 -15.54
N LEU A 773 16.33 8.88 -16.57
CA LEU A 773 17.69 8.43 -16.81
C LEU A 773 18.01 8.66 -18.28
N VAL A 774 19.19 9.21 -18.54
CA VAL A 774 19.71 9.44 -19.90
C VAL A 774 21.00 8.65 -20.05
N THR A 775 21.03 7.74 -21.01
CA THR A 775 22.15 6.82 -21.30
C THR A 775 21.84 6.07 -22.60
N ASP A 776 22.86 5.58 -23.29
CA ASP A 776 22.73 4.75 -24.49
C ASP A 776 22.42 3.29 -24.08
N ILE A 777 21.14 2.92 -24.00
CA ILE A 777 20.73 1.58 -23.51
C ILE A 777 20.89 0.50 -24.58
N ASN A 778 20.82 0.87 -25.86
CA ASN A 778 20.86 -0.05 -26.99
C ASN A 778 22.26 -0.14 -27.65
N GLN A 779 23.22 0.67 -27.20
CA GLN A 779 24.60 0.77 -27.65
C GLN A 779 24.73 1.20 -29.13
N ASP A 780 23.83 2.05 -29.62
CA ASP A 780 23.86 2.57 -30.98
C ASP A 780 24.66 3.89 -31.14
N GLY A 781 25.15 4.44 -30.03
CA GLY A 781 25.92 5.67 -29.98
C GLY A 781 25.07 6.93 -29.82
N HIS A 782 23.75 6.81 -29.65
CA HIS A 782 22.87 7.92 -29.32
C HIS A 782 22.31 7.79 -27.89
N MET A 783 22.13 8.91 -27.22
CA MET A 783 21.55 8.91 -25.87
C MET A 783 20.05 8.61 -25.91
N ASP A 784 19.61 7.65 -25.10
CA ASP A 784 18.21 7.31 -24.91
C ASP A 784 17.67 7.94 -23.61
N ILE A 785 16.35 8.13 -23.52
CA ILE A 785 15.69 8.71 -22.33
C ILE A 785 14.74 7.67 -21.73
N MET A 786 14.90 7.37 -20.44
CA MET A 786 13.96 6.55 -19.67
C MET A 786 13.21 7.43 -18.68
N ILE A 787 11.90 7.26 -18.58
CA ILE A 787 11.01 7.99 -17.67
C ILE A 787 10.28 6.99 -16.78
N GLY A 788 10.48 7.12 -15.46
CA GLY A 788 9.85 6.30 -14.43
C GLY A 788 8.58 6.97 -13.91
N ASP A 789 7.45 6.29 -14.06
CA ASP A 789 6.11 6.82 -13.70
C ASP A 789 5.56 6.15 -12.44
N ASP A 790 4.63 6.84 -11.76
CA ASP A 790 3.89 6.31 -10.63
C ASP A 790 2.44 5.84 -10.94
N VAL A 791 2.09 4.65 -10.43
CA VAL A 791 0.77 3.99 -10.28
C VAL A 791 -0.11 3.77 -11.52
N SER A 792 0.11 4.32 -12.72
CA SER A 792 -0.79 4.10 -13.89
C SER A 792 -0.20 3.50 -15.15
N THR A 793 0.84 4.12 -15.69
CA THR A 793 1.49 3.72 -16.92
C THR A 793 2.68 2.85 -16.53
N ALA A 794 3.02 1.90 -17.40
CA ALA A 794 4.38 1.39 -17.35
C ALA A 794 5.32 2.54 -17.68
N ASP A 795 6.54 2.44 -17.16
CA ASP A 795 7.60 3.36 -17.51
C ASP A 795 7.81 3.43 -19.03
N LYS A 796 8.48 4.49 -19.48
CA LYS A 796 8.66 4.78 -20.90
C LYS A 796 10.14 4.82 -21.23
N ILE A 797 10.54 4.24 -22.37
CA ILE A 797 11.87 4.41 -22.95
C ILE A 797 11.71 5.09 -24.31
N TYR A 798 12.51 6.12 -24.55
CA TYR A 798 12.58 6.88 -25.77
C TYR A 798 13.94 6.65 -26.41
N LEU A 799 13.96 5.99 -27.56
CA LEU A 799 15.18 5.71 -28.29
C LEU A 799 15.63 6.93 -29.10
N GLY A 800 16.88 7.34 -28.92
CA GLY A 800 17.52 8.38 -29.69
C GLY A 800 17.82 7.91 -31.11
N ARG A 801 17.45 8.71 -32.11
CA ARG A 801 17.74 8.45 -33.54
C ARG A 801 18.67 9.49 -34.16
N GLY A 802 19.27 10.33 -33.32
CA GLY A 802 20.05 11.51 -33.71
C GLY A 802 19.18 12.66 -34.23
N GLY A 803 19.75 13.87 -34.30
CA GLY A 803 19.10 15.05 -34.88
C GLY A 803 17.77 15.42 -34.22
N ARG A 804 17.71 15.37 -32.88
CA ARG A 804 16.54 15.68 -32.03
C ARG A 804 15.33 14.75 -32.19
N GLN A 805 15.53 13.55 -32.75
CA GLN A 805 14.47 12.56 -32.93
C GLN A 805 14.49 11.51 -31.83
N PHE A 806 13.34 11.35 -31.17
CA PHE A 806 13.12 10.36 -30.12
C PHE A 806 11.88 9.53 -30.44
N GLU A 807 12.04 8.20 -30.48
CA GLU A 807 10.98 7.25 -30.74
C GLU A 807 10.61 6.50 -29.47
N LEU A 808 9.31 6.44 -29.13
CA LEU A 808 8.87 5.63 -28.00
C LEU A 808 9.10 4.15 -28.31
N MET A 809 9.84 3.47 -27.43
CA MET A 809 10.12 2.04 -27.53
C MET A 809 8.83 1.22 -27.47
N THR A 810 8.69 0.30 -28.41
CA THR A 810 7.54 -0.60 -28.48
C THR A 810 7.85 -1.98 -27.92
N LYS A 811 6.80 -2.71 -27.52
CA LYS A 811 6.93 -4.11 -27.11
C LYS A 811 7.55 -4.98 -28.22
N SER A 812 7.28 -4.66 -29.48
CA SER A 812 7.76 -5.41 -30.64
C SER A 812 9.29 -5.37 -30.83
N GLU A 813 9.99 -4.39 -30.26
CA GLU A 813 11.45 -4.27 -30.35
C GLU A 813 12.18 -5.30 -29.50
N GLY A 814 11.60 -5.69 -28.35
CA GLY A 814 12.13 -6.78 -27.53
C GLY A 814 13.48 -6.51 -26.85
N LEU A 815 13.90 -5.24 -26.70
CA LEU A 815 15.16 -4.88 -26.01
C LEU A 815 15.13 -5.28 -24.53
N VAL A 816 13.98 -5.06 -23.89
CA VAL A 816 13.73 -5.38 -22.48
C VAL A 816 12.42 -6.19 -22.37
N PRO A 817 12.27 -7.10 -21.39
CA PRO A 817 11.12 -8.00 -21.33
C PRO A 817 9.85 -7.31 -20.84
N TYR A 818 9.99 -6.34 -19.93
CA TYR A 818 8.96 -5.52 -19.31
C TYR A 818 9.64 -4.42 -18.48
N LEU A 819 8.87 -3.42 -18.07
CA LEU A 819 9.32 -2.34 -17.17
C LEU A 819 8.64 -2.43 -15.81
N THR A 820 8.65 -1.34 -15.07
CA THR A 820 7.97 -1.16 -13.78
C THR A 820 6.86 -0.12 -13.92
N THR A 821 6.07 0.12 -12.87
CA THR A 821 4.92 1.05 -12.96
C THR A 821 4.77 1.95 -11.73
N THR A 822 5.74 1.92 -10.81
CA THR A 822 5.75 2.73 -9.59
C THR A 822 7.19 3.17 -9.33
N THR A 823 7.86 3.63 -10.37
CA THR A 823 9.32 3.76 -10.39
C THR A 823 9.73 5.13 -9.87
N MET A 824 10.48 5.13 -8.78
CA MET A 824 11.00 6.38 -8.20
C MET A 824 12.46 6.62 -8.56
N SER A 825 13.20 5.60 -8.98
CA SER A 825 14.61 5.76 -9.33
C SER A 825 15.08 4.71 -10.32
N TYR A 826 15.88 5.18 -11.27
CA TYR A 826 16.76 4.37 -12.10
C TYR A 826 18.22 4.64 -11.78
N ASP A 827 19.04 3.62 -11.97
CA ASP A 827 20.49 3.78 -12.09
C ASP A 827 21.05 2.64 -12.96
N MET A 828 22.15 2.88 -13.66
CA MET A 828 22.89 1.82 -14.35
C MET A 828 24.32 1.70 -13.84
N GLY A 829 24.87 0.49 -13.82
CA GLY A 829 26.27 0.30 -13.46
C GLY A 829 26.78 -1.09 -13.85
N ASP A 830 28.07 -1.17 -14.14
CA ASP A 830 28.80 -2.42 -14.36
C ASP A 830 29.04 -3.14 -13.02
N ILE A 831 28.19 -4.11 -12.69
CA ILE A 831 28.19 -4.78 -11.37
C ILE A 831 29.13 -6.00 -11.32
N ASP A 832 29.52 -6.55 -12.46
CA ASP A 832 30.40 -7.72 -12.56
C ASP A 832 31.71 -7.49 -13.32
N ASN A 833 32.03 -6.21 -13.56
CA ASN A 833 33.27 -5.74 -14.17
C ASN A 833 33.49 -6.34 -15.57
N ASP A 834 32.40 -6.54 -16.33
CA ASP A 834 32.41 -7.03 -17.71
C ASP A 834 32.38 -5.88 -18.74
N LEU A 835 32.37 -4.63 -18.27
CA LEU A 835 32.30 -3.38 -19.03
C LEU A 835 30.95 -3.13 -19.71
N GLN A 836 29.92 -3.92 -19.39
CA GLN A 836 28.53 -3.65 -19.73
C GLN A 836 27.78 -3.19 -18.48
N GLN A 837 26.80 -2.30 -18.65
CA GLN A 837 26.03 -1.80 -17.51
C GLN A 837 24.72 -2.55 -17.35
N GLU A 838 24.37 -2.86 -16.11
CA GLU A 838 23.05 -3.35 -15.72
C GLU A 838 22.15 -2.18 -15.36
N LEU A 839 20.86 -2.27 -15.68
CA LEU A 839 19.84 -1.30 -15.25
C LEU A 839 19.10 -1.79 -14.01
N TYR A 840 19.01 -0.95 -12.99
CA TYR A 840 18.18 -1.20 -11.81
C TYR A 840 17.01 -0.22 -11.75
N SER A 841 15.80 -0.77 -11.63
CA SER A 841 14.54 -0.02 -11.48
C SER A 841 14.01 -0.18 -10.07
N ALA A 842 14.05 0.90 -9.30
CA ALA A 842 13.58 0.95 -7.93
C ALA A 842 12.14 1.44 -7.85
N GLN A 843 11.27 0.60 -7.29
CA GLN A 843 9.85 0.86 -7.11
C GLN A 843 9.33 0.44 -5.71
N ILE A 844 8.01 0.43 -5.53
CA ILE A 844 7.37 -0.08 -4.31
C ILE A 844 7.48 -1.61 -4.27
N ALA A 845 8.46 -2.11 -3.53
CA ALA A 845 8.86 -3.51 -3.49
C ALA A 845 8.97 -4.03 -2.04
N MET A 846 7.83 -4.15 -1.38
CA MET A 846 7.76 -4.60 0.02
C MET A 846 8.21 -6.06 0.18
N PRO A 847 8.95 -6.41 1.25
CA PRO A 847 9.32 -7.79 1.53
C PRO A 847 8.08 -8.68 1.76
N SER A 848 7.87 -9.67 0.89
CA SER A 848 6.72 -10.57 0.91
C SER A 848 6.95 -11.76 1.83
N ARG A 849 6.34 -11.77 3.02
CA ARG A 849 5.97 -13.03 3.72
C ARG A 849 5.11 -12.89 4.96
N GLN A 850 4.95 -11.68 5.49
CA GLN A 850 4.04 -11.34 6.56
C GLN A 850 4.25 -9.84 6.76
N MET A 851 3.18 -9.05 6.84
CA MET A 851 3.21 -7.78 7.58
C MET A 851 3.45 -8.07 9.08
N GLN A 852 4.53 -8.80 9.40
CA GLN A 852 5.03 -9.02 10.75
C GLN A 852 6.31 -8.22 10.90
N SER A 853 6.15 -6.98 11.28
CA SER A 853 6.57 -6.56 12.61
C SER A 853 5.90 -5.22 12.87
N ILE A 854 5.49 -5.02 14.11
CA ILE A 854 5.06 -3.72 14.62
C ILE A 854 6.06 -2.66 14.11
N PRO A 855 5.61 -1.50 13.60
CA PRO A 855 6.51 -0.48 13.07
C PRO A 855 7.67 -0.27 14.04
N SER A 856 8.89 -0.43 13.52
CA SER A 856 10.11 -0.08 14.23
C SER A 856 10.15 1.44 14.36
N LEU A 857 9.47 1.96 15.39
CA LEU A 857 9.58 3.35 15.82
C LEU A 857 10.90 3.57 16.57
N ALA A 858 11.98 2.92 16.13
CA ALA A 858 13.29 3.02 16.76
C ALA A 858 13.79 4.48 16.77
N TYR A 859 13.45 5.25 15.74
CA TYR A 859 13.73 6.68 15.73
C TYR A 859 12.99 7.49 16.81
N CYS A 860 11.87 6.97 17.32
CA CYS A 860 11.19 7.56 18.47
C CYS A 860 11.90 7.22 19.81
N GLU A 861 12.84 6.28 19.86
CA GLU A 861 13.63 5.98 21.06
C GLU A 861 14.75 7.02 21.27
N ASP A 862 15.31 7.53 20.18
CA ASP A 862 16.46 8.45 20.19
C ASP A 862 16.06 9.94 20.26
N ASN A 863 14.79 10.24 20.57
CA ASN A 863 14.24 11.60 20.67
C ASN A 863 14.51 12.51 19.44
N GLN A 864 14.70 11.94 18.24
CA GLN A 864 15.07 12.73 17.05
C GLN A 864 14.00 13.75 16.61
N LEU A 865 12.74 13.49 16.98
CA LEU A 865 11.61 14.39 16.79
C LEU A 865 11.46 15.44 17.91
N ASN A 866 12.43 15.53 18.84
CA ASN A 866 12.36 16.35 20.04
C ASN A 866 11.11 16.06 20.91
N LEU A 867 10.66 14.81 20.93
CA LEU A 867 9.50 14.34 21.70
C LEU A 867 9.94 13.56 22.93
N GLN A 868 9.33 13.82 24.08
CA GLN A 868 9.77 13.25 25.36
C GLN A 868 9.42 11.75 25.57
N SER A 869 8.65 11.11 24.67
CA SER A 869 8.35 9.68 24.78
C SER A 869 7.93 9.04 23.46
N LYS A 870 8.23 7.74 23.30
CA LYS A 870 7.79 6.90 22.15
C LYS A 870 6.27 6.94 21.91
N GLY A 871 5.48 6.98 22.99
CA GLY A 871 4.01 7.04 22.89
C GLY A 871 3.52 8.36 22.29
N ALA A 872 4.16 9.47 22.65
CA ALA A 872 3.85 10.78 22.07
C ALA A 872 4.21 10.82 20.57
N CYS A 873 5.38 10.28 20.22
CA CYS A 873 5.81 10.12 18.83
C CYS A 873 4.79 9.37 17.98
N PHE A 874 4.35 8.20 18.43
CA PHE A 874 3.33 7.41 17.73
C PHE A 874 2.01 8.16 17.52
N VAL A 875 1.54 8.86 18.56
CA VAL A 875 0.30 9.64 18.48
C VAL A 875 0.44 10.79 17.49
N GLU A 876 1.58 11.48 17.49
CA GLU A 876 1.84 12.57 16.53
C GLU A 876 1.88 12.07 15.08
N ILE A 877 2.61 11.01 14.78
CA ILE A 877 2.66 10.42 13.43
C ILE A 877 1.27 10.01 12.97
N ARG A 878 0.49 9.36 13.86
CA ARG A 878 -0.89 8.99 13.55
C ARG A 878 -1.77 10.20 13.29
N ASN A 879 -1.65 11.25 14.12
CA ASN A 879 -2.44 12.46 13.95
C ASN A 879 -2.14 13.17 12.63
N ARG A 880 -0.87 13.14 12.20
CA ARG A 880 -0.42 13.67 10.92
C ARG A 880 -0.89 12.86 9.72
N ALA A 881 -1.04 11.54 9.84
CA ALA A 881 -1.53 10.68 8.75
C ALA A 881 -3.04 10.79 8.48
N MET A 882 -3.82 11.12 9.52
CA MET A 882 -5.29 11.18 9.44
C MET A 882 -5.88 12.06 8.31
N PRO A 883 -5.31 13.23 7.97
CA PRO A 883 -5.78 14.04 6.86
C PRO A 883 -5.86 13.28 5.53
N ILE A 884 -4.87 12.44 5.20
CA ILE A 884 -4.88 11.65 3.97
C ILE A 884 -5.89 10.50 4.10
N ASP A 885 -5.84 9.75 5.20
CA ASP A 885 -6.69 8.57 5.41
C ASP A 885 -8.21 8.88 5.39
N LEU A 886 -8.57 10.13 5.73
CA LEU A 886 -9.96 10.56 5.87
C LEU A 886 -10.40 11.56 4.78
N ALA A 887 -9.46 12.05 3.96
CA ALA A 887 -9.78 12.84 2.78
C ALA A 887 -10.26 11.92 1.65
N HIS A 888 -11.49 12.18 1.19
CA HIS A 888 -12.05 11.52 0.02
C HIS A 888 -12.87 12.56 -0.76
N SER A 889 -12.83 12.51 -2.10
CA SER A 889 -13.59 13.39 -3.00
C SER A 889 -15.11 13.44 -2.74
N LEU A 890 -15.71 12.32 -2.33
CA LEU A 890 -17.16 12.17 -2.13
C LEU A 890 -17.54 11.97 -0.65
N TYR A 891 -16.84 11.10 0.08
CA TYR A 891 -17.22 10.69 1.45
C TYR A 891 -16.16 11.03 2.49
N SER A 892 -15.60 12.23 2.43
CA SER A 892 -14.61 12.64 3.42
C SER A 892 -15.15 12.56 4.84
N ARG A 893 -14.29 12.12 5.75
CA ARG A 893 -14.57 11.96 7.19
C ARG A 893 -13.75 12.93 8.04
N CYS A 894 -13.47 14.10 7.48
CA CYS A 894 -12.64 15.11 8.12
C CYS A 894 -13.21 15.62 9.45
N ASN A 895 -14.51 15.46 9.68
CA ASN A 895 -15.18 15.74 10.95
C ASN A 895 -14.75 14.81 12.11
N GLU A 896 -14.15 13.65 11.82
CA GLU A 896 -13.58 12.76 12.84
C GLU A 896 -12.26 13.31 13.43
N ILE A 897 -11.61 14.24 12.72
CA ILE A 897 -10.36 14.86 13.17
C ILE A 897 -10.69 15.99 14.14
N THR A 898 -10.19 15.88 15.38
CA THR A 898 -10.42 16.85 16.43
C THR A 898 -9.45 18.03 16.40
N VAL A 899 -8.26 17.85 15.83
CA VAL A 899 -7.23 18.90 15.76
C VAL A 899 -7.56 19.83 14.58
N PRO A 900 -7.82 21.14 14.82
CA PRO A 900 -8.36 22.05 13.81
C PRO A 900 -7.56 22.09 12.51
N LYS A 901 -6.24 22.09 12.64
CA LYS A 901 -5.30 22.13 11.52
C LYS A 901 -5.31 20.88 10.66
N TYR A 902 -5.23 19.69 11.26
CA TYR A 902 -5.32 18.42 10.50
C TYR A 902 -6.71 18.26 9.87
N LYS A 903 -7.76 18.77 10.51
CA LYS A 903 -9.10 18.84 9.91
C LYS A 903 -9.15 19.76 8.68
N ALA A 904 -8.49 20.92 8.74
CA ALA A 904 -8.39 21.84 7.60
C ALA A 904 -7.63 21.20 6.43
N LEU A 905 -6.48 20.57 6.70
CA LEU A 905 -5.71 19.84 5.70
C LEU A 905 -6.55 18.72 5.04
N CYS A 906 -7.27 17.93 5.84
CA CYS A 906 -8.19 16.91 5.33
C CYS A 906 -9.27 17.51 4.41
N ALA A 907 -9.90 18.61 4.86
CA ALA A 907 -10.95 19.28 4.11
C ALA A 907 -10.41 19.83 2.77
N ALA A 908 -9.19 20.36 2.77
CA ALA A 908 -8.53 20.88 1.57
C ALA A 908 -8.16 19.77 0.59
N THR A 909 -7.56 18.67 1.06
CA THR A 909 -7.29 17.49 0.23
C THR A 909 -8.57 16.92 -0.37
N SER A 910 -9.65 16.82 0.42
CA SER A 910 -10.98 16.41 -0.08
C SER A 910 -11.52 17.36 -1.14
N ALA A 911 -11.32 18.68 -0.99
CA ALA A 911 -11.74 19.68 -1.97
C ALA A 911 -10.95 19.57 -3.29
N ILE A 912 -9.63 19.42 -3.22
CA ILE A 912 -8.74 19.20 -4.38
C ILE A 912 -9.16 17.94 -5.15
N GLN A 913 -9.29 16.82 -4.44
CA GLN A 913 -9.73 15.55 -5.01
C GLN A 913 -11.11 15.66 -5.68
N ARG A 914 -12.04 16.40 -5.07
CA ARG A 914 -13.37 16.63 -5.65
C ARG A 914 -13.31 17.50 -6.90
N SER A 915 -12.49 18.56 -6.89
CA SER A 915 -12.26 19.41 -8.06
C SER A 915 -11.82 18.56 -9.25
N GLY A 916 -10.85 17.66 -9.04
CA GLY A 916 -10.41 16.77 -10.11
C GLY A 916 -11.42 15.72 -10.55
N TYR A 917 -12.26 15.23 -9.63
CA TYR A 917 -13.31 14.26 -9.96
C TYR A 917 -14.51 14.87 -10.72
N LEU A 918 -14.90 16.10 -10.38
CA LEU A 918 -16.08 16.77 -10.94
C LEU A 918 -15.76 17.89 -11.95
N ALA A 919 -14.49 18.24 -12.12
CA ALA A 919 -14.04 19.42 -12.84
C ALA A 919 -14.73 20.72 -12.38
N ASP A 920 -14.92 20.87 -11.06
CA ASP A 920 -15.56 22.03 -10.43
C ASP A 920 -14.55 22.82 -9.59
N THR A 921 -14.25 24.03 -10.01
CA THR A 921 -13.28 24.93 -9.36
C THR A 921 -13.95 26.08 -8.59
N SER A 922 -15.28 26.13 -8.55
CA SER A 922 -16.05 27.28 -8.00
C SER A 922 -15.76 27.58 -6.52
N PHE A 923 -15.25 26.59 -5.79
CA PHE A 923 -14.89 26.69 -4.37
C PHE A 923 -13.38 26.79 -4.13
N CYS A 924 -12.51 26.70 -5.14
CA CYS A 924 -11.05 26.64 -4.94
C CYS A 924 -10.50 27.90 -4.26
N SER A 925 -11.08 29.07 -4.51
CA SER A 925 -10.68 30.33 -3.84
C SER A 925 -10.87 30.31 -2.31
N LYS A 926 -11.71 29.42 -1.78
CA LYS A 926 -11.91 29.25 -0.33
C LYS A 926 -10.76 28.52 0.37
N LEU A 927 -9.78 28.02 -0.38
CA LEU A 927 -8.57 27.42 0.17
C LEU A 927 -7.47 28.47 0.44
N ALA A 928 -7.68 29.73 0.07
CA ALA A 928 -6.68 30.79 0.19
C ALA A 928 -6.17 31.02 1.62
N GLY A 929 -6.99 30.72 2.64
CA GLY A 929 -6.56 30.77 4.05
C GLY A 929 -5.47 29.75 4.42
N LEU A 930 -5.24 28.71 3.61
CA LEU A 930 -4.13 27.78 3.78
C LEU A 930 -2.85 28.26 3.08
N SER A 931 -2.95 28.52 1.77
CA SER A 931 -1.96 29.23 0.94
C SER A 931 -2.48 29.36 -0.49
N ASP A 932 -1.86 30.23 -1.29
CA ASP A 932 -2.13 30.33 -2.74
C ASP A 932 -1.79 29.03 -3.50
N GLU A 933 -0.84 28.23 -2.99
CA GLU A 933 -0.49 26.93 -3.58
C GLU A 933 -1.66 25.96 -3.50
N PHE A 934 -2.43 25.93 -2.40
CA PHE A 934 -3.63 25.09 -2.29
C PHE A 934 -4.74 25.49 -3.26
N VAL A 935 -4.88 26.78 -3.56
CA VAL A 935 -5.81 27.28 -4.58
C VAL A 935 -5.38 26.78 -5.97
N ARG A 936 -4.12 26.99 -6.34
CA ARG A 936 -3.55 26.49 -7.61
C ARG A 936 -3.66 24.98 -7.72
N HIS A 937 -3.44 24.25 -6.63
CA HIS A 937 -3.55 22.79 -6.58
C HIS A 937 -4.99 22.35 -6.88
N CYS A 938 -5.97 22.99 -6.26
CA CYS A 938 -7.39 22.73 -6.50
C CYS A 938 -7.80 23.04 -7.96
N GLU A 939 -7.30 24.13 -8.53
CA GLU A 939 -7.56 24.48 -9.93
C GLU A 939 -6.89 23.50 -10.90
N ARG A 940 -5.64 23.13 -10.63
CA ARG A 940 -4.88 22.15 -11.42
C ARG A 940 -5.54 20.77 -11.43
N ALA A 941 -6.19 20.38 -10.34
CA ALA A 941 -6.90 19.10 -10.27
C ALA A 941 -7.99 18.96 -11.34
N ALA A 942 -8.61 20.08 -11.74
CA ALA A 942 -9.64 20.13 -12.77
C ALA A 942 -9.09 20.15 -14.22
N THR A 943 -7.77 20.10 -14.41
CA THR A 943 -7.16 20.02 -15.75
C THR A 943 -7.63 18.77 -16.50
N GLU A 944 -7.70 18.89 -17.83
CA GLU A 944 -8.09 17.80 -18.72
C GLU A 944 -7.15 16.60 -18.58
N ARG A 945 -7.75 15.40 -18.65
CA ARG A 945 -7.03 14.13 -18.63
C ARG A 945 -6.88 13.58 -20.03
N TYR A 946 -5.83 12.82 -20.25
CA TYR A 946 -5.57 12.16 -21.52
C TYR A 946 -6.76 11.27 -21.91
N PRO A 947 -7.39 11.50 -23.06
CA PRO A 947 -8.58 10.76 -23.46
C PRO A 947 -8.21 9.33 -23.85
N ASN A 948 -9.02 8.35 -23.38
CA ASN A 948 -8.89 6.94 -23.73
C ASN A 948 -7.46 6.36 -23.59
N ALA A 949 -6.76 6.65 -22.48
CA ALA A 949 -5.40 6.16 -22.23
C ALA A 949 -5.21 4.66 -22.58
N ALA A 950 -6.12 3.77 -22.14
CA ALA A 950 -6.07 2.33 -22.47
C ALA A 950 -6.02 2.02 -23.99
N GLU A 951 -6.83 2.73 -24.79
CA GLU A 951 -6.83 2.57 -26.26
C GLU A 951 -5.51 3.09 -26.86
N ALA A 952 -4.95 4.15 -26.29
CA ALA A 952 -3.66 4.69 -26.71
C ALA A 952 -2.49 3.76 -26.34
N ILE A 953 -2.52 3.13 -25.15
CA ILE A 953 -1.53 2.11 -24.72
C ILE A 953 -1.47 0.98 -25.75
N GLU A 954 -2.64 0.47 -26.18
CA GLU A 954 -2.71 -0.60 -27.18
C GLU A 954 -2.22 -0.13 -28.56
N LYS A 955 -2.64 1.04 -29.01
CA LYS A 955 -2.26 1.58 -30.33
C LYS A 955 -0.77 1.90 -30.45
N LEU A 956 -0.17 2.36 -29.36
CA LEU A 956 1.25 2.72 -29.31
C LEU A 956 2.15 1.52 -28.96
N ASP A 957 1.57 0.32 -28.78
CA ASP A 957 2.29 -0.92 -28.43
C ASP A 957 3.22 -0.74 -27.22
N TYR A 958 2.71 -0.09 -26.16
CA TYR A 958 3.48 0.16 -24.94
C TYR A 958 4.03 -1.14 -24.35
N LEU A 959 5.29 -1.08 -23.93
CA LEU A 959 5.87 -2.14 -23.13
C LEU A 959 5.17 -2.19 -21.76
N GLY A 960 4.65 -3.36 -21.38
CA GLY A 960 3.96 -3.53 -20.10
C GLY A 960 4.93 -3.48 -18.91
N GLY A 961 4.40 -3.21 -17.72
CA GLY A 961 5.20 -3.14 -16.48
C GLY A 961 4.71 -4.05 -15.36
N ILE A 962 5.63 -4.46 -14.48
CA ILE A 962 5.36 -5.26 -13.28
C ILE A 962 5.31 -4.40 -12.01
N ARG A 963 4.70 -4.92 -10.94
CA ARG A 963 4.63 -4.28 -9.61
C ARG A 963 5.10 -5.22 -8.51
N GLY A 964 5.45 -4.65 -7.34
CA GLY A 964 5.67 -5.42 -6.12
C GLY A 964 7.07 -6.00 -5.94
N ARG A 965 7.96 -5.79 -6.90
CA ARG A 965 9.41 -6.07 -6.78
C ARG A 965 10.22 -5.16 -7.71
N ASN A 966 11.42 -4.79 -7.31
CA ASN A 966 12.37 -4.07 -8.15
C ASN A 966 12.90 -4.99 -9.27
N VAL A 967 13.38 -4.38 -10.34
CA VAL A 967 13.90 -5.06 -11.53
C VAL A 967 15.38 -4.77 -11.67
N LEU A 968 16.17 -5.78 -12.03
CA LEU A 968 17.60 -5.67 -12.36
C LEU A 968 17.77 -6.30 -13.73
N LEU A 969 17.92 -5.47 -14.76
CA LEU A 969 18.08 -5.90 -16.14
C LEU A 969 19.57 -6.03 -16.44
N LYS A 970 20.02 -7.26 -16.75
CA LYS A 970 21.37 -7.54 -17.27
C LYS A 970 21.30 -7.91 -18.75
N ILE A 971 22.14 -7.28 -19.56
CA ILE A 971 22.23 -7.53 -20.99
C ILE A 971 22.90 -8.89 -21.25
N ASP A 972 22.40 -9.62 -22.25
CA ASP A 972 22.97 -10.89 -22.69
C ASP A 972 23.86 -10.73 -23.94
N ASP A 973 24.52 -11.82 -24.36
CA ASP A 973 25.40 -11.83 -25.54
C ASP A 973 24.68 -11.46 -26.85
N ALA A 974 23.33 -11.47 -26.88
CA ALA A 974 22.52 -11.07 -28.02
C ALA A 974 22.12 -9.59 -27.98
N GLY A 975 22.55 -8.84 -26.96
CA GLY A 975 22.21 -7.43 -26.77
C GLY A 975 20.81 -7.21 -26.18
N VAL A 976 20.21 -8.23 -25.58
CA VAL A 976 18.86 -8.18 -24.99
C VAL A 976 18.94 -8.26 -23.48
N TYR A 977 18.18 -7.42 -22.79
CA TYR A 977 18.14 -7.42 -21.34
C TYR A 977 17.27 -8.54 -20.77
N GLN A 978 17.72 -9.12 -19.65
CA GLN A 978 17.00 -10.13 -18.89
C GLN A 978 16.87 -9.69 -17.43
N ASP A 979 15.70 -9.90 -16.82
CA ASP A 979 15.51 -9.62 -15.39
C ASP A 979 16.20 -10.68 -14.53
N ARG A 980 17.14 -10.23 -13.70
CA ARG A 980 17.96 -11.02 -12.77
C ARG A 980 17.78 -10.57 -11.32
N ALA A 981 16.79 -9.74 -11.00
CA ALA A 981 16.62 -9.18 -9.64
C ALA A 981 16.51 -10.26 -8.55
N LEU A 982 15.73 -11.31 -8.83
CA LEU A 982 15.54 -12.44 -7.93
C LEU A 982 16.82 -13.27 -7.75
N ASP A 983 17.56 -13.50 -8.83
CA ASP A 983 18.81 -14.27 -8.83
C ASP A 983 19.90 -13.56 -8.00
N PHE A 984 19.94 -12.22 -8.12
CA PHE A 984 20.90 -11.37 -7.42
C PHE A 984 20.44 -11.00 -6.00
N GLY A 985 19.17 -11.24 -5.65
CA GLY A 985 18.62 -11.01 -4.30
C GLY A 985 18.31 -9.54 -3.97
N VAL A 986 18.00 -8.72 -4.99
CA VAL A 986 17.79 -7.26 -4.88
C VAL A 986 16.35 -6.83 -5.18
N ASP A 987 15.42 -7.78 -5.24
CA ASP A 987 14.06 -7.60 -5.74
C ASP A 987 13.12 -6.90 -4.73
N ARG A 988 13.38 -6.98 -3.42
CA ARG A 988 12.44 -6.47 -2.39
C ARG A 988 13.10 -5.70 -1.24
N PRO A 989 13.73 -4.54 -1.50
CA PRO A 989 14.30 -3.70 -0.45
C PRO A 989 13.24 -3.00 0.42
N GLY A 990 12.07 -2.66 -0.13
CA GLY A 990 11.11 -1.79 0.54
C GLY A 990 10.30 -0.89 -0.37
N TRP A 991 9.72 0.15 0.22
CA TRP A 991 9.26 1.32 -0.54
C TRP A 991 10.48 2.11 -0.98
N SER A 992 10.99 1.86 -2.18
CA SER A 992 12.25 2.42 -2.68
C SER A 992 12.01 3.81 -3.24
N TRP A 993 12.71 4.83 -2.75
CA TRP A 993 12.65 6.18 -3.33
C TRP A 993 13.81 6.45 -4.26
N ASN A 994 15.03 6.08 -3.84
CA ASN A 994 16.25 6.41 -4.57
C ASN A 994 17.24 5.24 -4.47
N SER A 995 17.92 4.90 -5.56
CA SER A 995 18.86 3.79 -5.64
C SER A 995 20.12 4.16 -6.42
N ARG A 996 21.28 3.71 -5.95
CA ARG A 996 22.56 3.93 -6.63
C ARG A 996 23.48 2.72 -6.58
N PHE A 997 24.11 2.43 -7.71
CA PHE A 997 25.29 1.59 -7.79
C PHE A 997 26.51 2.41 -7.37
N VAL A 998 27.20 1.94 -6.35
CA VAL A 998 28.36 2.62 -5.76
C VAL A 998 29.16 1.62 -4.94
N ASP A 999 30.48 1.66 -5.02
CA ASP A 999 31.36 0.81 -4.21
C ASP A 999 31.57 1.47 -2.83
N LEU A 1000 30.81 1.07 -1.81
CA LEU A 1000 30.83 1.74 -0.50
C LEU A 1000 31.94 1.21 0.41
N ASP A 1001 32.39 -0.03 0.22
CA ASP A 1001 33.47 -0.63 1.01
C ASP A 1001 34.83 -0.63 0.28
N GLN A 1002 34.87 -0.07 -0.93
CA GLN A 1002 36.03 0.09 -1.79
C GLN A 1002 36.73 -1.22 -2.15
N ASP A 1003 35.98 -2.33 -2.21
CA ASP A 1003 36.52 -3.66 -2.49
C ASP A 1003 36.76 -3.93 -3.99
N GLY A 1004 36.33 -3.01 -4.86
CA GLY A 1004 36.48 -3.07 -6.32
C GLY A 1004 35.23 -3.50 -7.07
N TRP A 1005 34.11 -3.70 -6.37
CA TRP A 1005 32.82 -4.09 -6.94
C TRP A 1005 31.75 -3.07 -6.57
N GLN A 1006 30.88 -2.70 -7.52
CA GLN A 1006 29.79 -1.78 -7.20
C GLN A 1006 28.74 -2.46 -6.32
N ASP A 1007 28.50 -1.90 -5.14
CA ASP A 1007 27.37 -2.24 -4.28
C ASP A 1007 26.10 -1.54 -4.76
N LEU A 1008 24.97 -1.84 -4.12
CA LEU A 1008 23.71 -1.16 -4.36
C LEU A 1008 23.15 -0.61 -3.04
N PHE A 1009 22.97 0.70 -2.97
CA PHE A 1009 22.31 1.38 -1.85
C PHE A 1009 20.91 1.83 -2.25
N VAL A 1010 19.90 1.49 -1.44
CA VAL A 1010 18.49 1.85 -1.70
C VAL A 1010 17.90 2.58 -0.50
N GLY A 1011 17.62 3.87 -0.70
CA GLY A 1011 16.84 4.71 0.22
C GLY A 1011 15.39 4.24 0.23
N SER A 1012 14.89 3.85 1.39
CA SER A 1012 13.58 3.23 1.55
C SER A 1012 12.75 3.83 2.69
N GLY A 1013 11.45 3.57 2.67
CA GLY A 1013 10.53 3.82 3.78
C GLY A 1013 9.53 4.93 3.51
N MET A 1014 8.47 5.02 4.32
CA MET A 1014 7.39 5.99 4.16
C MET A 1014 6.92 6.49 5.53
N ILE A 1015 6.85 7.81 5.71
CA ILE A 1015 6.74 8.45 7.03
C ILE A 1015 5.45 8.06 7.80
N TYR A 1016 4.33 7.90 7.10
CA TYR A 1016 3.04 7.61 7.74
C TYR A 1016 2.59 6.14 7.58
N HIS A 1017 3.34 5.31 6.85
CA HIS A 1017 2.95 3.91 6.68
C HIS A 1017 3.20 3.14 7.98
N ARG A 1018 2.29 2.21 8.33
CA ARG A 1018 2.37 1.42 9.57
C ARG A 1018 3.56 0.46 9.63
N THR A 1019 4.37 0.40 8.57
CA THR A 1019 5.53 -0.48 8.42
C THR A 1019 6.61 0.32 7.71
N THR A 1020 7.61 0.82 8.45
CA THR A 1020 8.84 1.35 7.86
C THR A 1020 9.88 0.25 7.83
N VAL A 1021 10.54 0.09 6.68
CA VAL A 1021 11.70 -0.79 6.52
C VAL A 1021 12.96 0.06 6.57
N ALA A 1022 14.05 -0.53 7.04
CA ALA A 1022 15.34 0.13 6.98
C ALA A 1022 15.80 0.30 5.54
N ASN A 1023 16.62 1.33 5.28
CA ASN A 1023 17.36 1.44 4.03
C ASN A 1023 18.14 0.15 3.77
N ALA A 1024 18.22 -0.26 2.50
CA ALA A 1024 18.90 -1.48 2.12
C ALA A 1024 20.30 -1.18 1.59
N PHE A 1025 21.30 -1.85 2.15
CA PHE A 1025 22.66 -1.86 1.62
C PHE A 1025 22.99 -3.28 1.14
N TYR A 1026 23.09 -3.43 -0.17
CA TYR A 1026 23.39 -4.68 -0.85
C TYR A 1026 24.87 -4.70 -1.22
N ARG A 1027 25.66 -5.46 -0.47
CA ARG A 1027 27.08 -5.64 -0.76
C ARG A 1027 27.29 -6.67 -1.86
N ASN A 1028 28.05 -6.32 -2.89
CA ASN A 1028 28.34 -7.17 -4.02
C ASN A 1028 29.28 -8.34 -3.62
N GLN A 1029 29.02 -9.54 -4.12
CA GLN A 1029 29.85 -10.73 -3.89
C GLN A 1029 30.68 -11.09 -5.14
N GLY A 1030 31.43 -10.12 -5.65
CA GLY A 1030 32.33 -10.34 -6.79
C GLY A 1030 31.59 -10.61 -8.10
N GLY A 1031 30.52 -9.83 -8.37
CA GLY A 1031 29.72 -9.89 -9.60
C GLY A 1031 28.68 -11.02 -9.66
N LYS A 1032 28.56 -11.84 -8.61
CA LYS A 1032 27.72 -13.05 -8.65
C LYS A 1032 26.31 -12.85 -8.11
N ASN A 1033 26.21 -12.15 -6.99
CA ASN A 1033 24.97 -11.83 -6.29
C ASN A 1033 25.24 -10.74 -5.23
N PHE A 1034 24.19 -10.27 -4.58
CA PHE A 1034 24.29 -9.34 -3.46
C PHE A 1034 23.87 -9.97 -2.13
N ILE A 1035 24.39 -9.40 -1.03
CA ILE A 1035 23.98 -9.72 0.34
C ILE A 1035 23.66 -8.45 1.11
N ARG A 1036 22.59 -8.46 1.90
CA ARG A 1036 22.22 -7.34 2.78
C ARG A 1036 23.15 -7.28 3.98
N GLU A 1037 23.89 -6.20 4.13
CA GLU A 1037 24.84 -6.00 5.23
C GLU A 1037 24.72 -4.62 5.92
N GLU A 1038 23.60 -3.91 5.77
CA GLU A 1038 23.39 -2.58 6.37
C GLU A 1038 23.70 -2.53 7.88
N ALA A 1039 23.34 -3.57 8.64
CA ALA A 1039 23.59 -3.63 10.08
C ALA A 1039 25.07 -3.82 10.42
N ARG A 1040 25.82 -4.57 9.59
CA ARG A 1040 27.25 -4.82 9.79
C ARG A 1040 28.07 -3.55 9.49
N PHE A 1041 27.62 -2.77 8.51
CA PHE A 1041 28.29 -1.54 8.08
C PHE A 1041 27.87 -0.29 8.84
N GLY A 1042 26.87 -0.36 9.73
CA GLY A 1042 26.39 0.80 10.50
C GLY A 1042 25.33 1.64 9.77
N LEU A 1043 24.80 1.16 8.65
CA LEU A 1043 23.78 1.82 7.83
C LEU A 1043 22.34 1.44 8.20
N SER A 1044 22.15 0.51 9.15
CA SER A 1044 20.81 0.08 9.59
C SER A 1044 20.11 1.19 10.37
N ASP A 1045 19.11 1.80 9.73
CA ASP A 1045 18.26 2.85 10.30
C ASP A 1045 16.86 2.75 9.69
N GLY A 1046 15.83 2.89 10.53
CA GLY A 1046 14.41 2.81 10.15
C GLY A 1046 13.80 4.15 9.72
N MET A 1047 14.59 5.23 9.66
CA MET A 1047 14.15 6.53 9.14
C MET A 1047 13.98 6.49 7.62
N ALA A 1048 12.78 6.88 7.17
CA ALA A 1048 12.49 7.03 5.76
C ALA A 1048 13.46 8.02 5.11
N THR A 1049 14.04 7.62 3.99
CA THR A 1049 14.97 8.42 3.18
C THR A 1049 14.43 8.52 1.77
N SER A 1050 13.99 9.71 1.34
CA SER A 1050 13.54 9.94 -0.04
C SER A 1050 14.68 10.39 -0.96
N SER A 1051 15.58 11.24 -0.45
CA SER A 1051 16.74 11.78 -1.18
C SER A 1051 18.02 11.65 -0.36
N TYR A 1052 19.15 11.50 -1.05
CA TYR A 1052 20.48 11.46 -0.45
C TYR A 1052 21.56 11.86 -1.46
N ALA A 1053 22.61 12.55 -1.00
CA ALA A 1053 23.81 12.82 -1.78
C ALA A 1053 24.92 11.83 -1.44
N LEU A 1054 25.65 11.38 -2.46
CA LEU A 1054 26.84 10.54 -2.38
C LEU A 1054 28.06 11.40 -2.77
N ILE A 1055 28.87 11.79 -1.80
CA ILE A 1055 30.00 12.71 -1.98
C ILE A 1055 31.12 12.37 -1.00
N ASP A 1056 32.36 12.71 -1.34
CA ASP A 1056 33.51 12.75 -0.42
C ASP A 1056 33.58 14.16 0.16
N TYR A 1057 32.86 14.43 1.26
CA TYR A 1057 32.70 15.82 1.73
C TYR A 1057 33.91 16.32 2.54
N ASP A 1058 34.69 15.43 3.15
CA ASP A 1058 35.89 15.79 3.91
C ASP A 1058 37.20 15.50 3.17
N ARG A 1059 37.12 14.98 1.94
CA ARG A 1059 38.23 14.77 0.99
C ARG A 1059 39.29 13.79 1.51
N ASP A 1060 38.87 12.74 2.20
CA ASP A 1060 39.77 11.67 2.66
C ASP A 1060 39.85 10.48 1.68
N GLY A 1061 39.07 10.55 0.60
CA GLY A 1061 39.05 9.61 -0.51
C GLY A 1061 37.99 8.53 -0.38
N ASP A 1062 37.12 8.57 0.62
CA ASP A 1062 35.99 7.64 0.73
C ASP A 1062 34.62 8.29 0.48
N MET A 1063 33.60 7.42 0.34
CA MET A 1063 32.27 7.82 -0.10
C MET A 1063 31.35 7.99 1.10
N ASP A 1064 30.87 9.20 1.33
CA ASP A 1064 29.89 9.51 2.37
C ASP A 1064 28.46 9.57 1.85
N ILE A 1065 27.51 9.40 2.77
CA ILE A 1065 26.07 9.49 2.47
C ILE A 1065 25.43 10.60 3.32
N ILE A 1066 24.94 11.66 2.68
CA ILE A 1066 24.16 12.71 3.33
C ILE A 1066 22.69 12.54 2.98
N ARG A 1067 21.84 12.25 3.98
CA ARG A 1067 20.42 11.95 3.80
C ARG A 1067 19.54 13.07 4.30
N ALA A 1068 18.53 13.45 3.53
CA ALA A 1068 17.48 14.37 3.95
C ALA A 1068 16.29 13.61 4.56
N SER A 1069 15.57 14.25 5.49
CA SER A 1069 14.33 13.71 6.06
C SER A 1069 13.36 14.83 6.41
N ALA A 1070 12.06 14.59 6.22
CA ALA A 1070 11.05 15.56 6.58
C ALA A 1070 10.89 15.79 8.09
N LEU A 1071 11.34 14.81 8.86
CA LEU A 1071 11.06 14.70 10.28
C LEU A 1071 12.26 15.04 11.15
N THR A 1072 13.47 14.91 10.63
CA THR A 1072 14.71 15.08 11.41
C THR A 1072 15.65 16.05 10.73
N GLN A 1073 16.65 16.50 11.47
CA GLN A 1073 17.87 17.07 10.88
C GLN A 1073 18.47 16.08 9.86
N PRO A 1074 19.25 16.57 8.88
CA PRO A 1074 19.98 15.71 7.94
C PRO A 1074 20.81 14.67 8.71
N ILE A 1075 20.90 13.46 8.16
CA ILE A 1075 21.67 12.36 8.75
C ILE A 1075 22.83 12.06 7.83
N ILE A 1076 24.04 12.07 8.38
CA ILE A 1076 25.27 11.78 7.66
C ILE A 1076 25.76 10.42 8.09
N HIS A 1077 26.12 9.59 7.11
CA HIS A 1077 26.91 8.40 7.31
C HIS A 1077 28.27 8.67 6.71
N ARG A 1078 29.21 9.06 7.58
CA ARG A 1078 30.59 9.24 7.18
C ARG A 1078 31.26 7.88 7.10
N ASN A 1079 31.92 7.58 5.99
CA ASN A 1079 32.70 6.36 5.87
C ASN A 1079 34.03 6.59 6.61
N ASP A 1080 34.38 5.67 7.51
CA ASP A 1080 35.57 5.85 8.39
C ASP A 1080 36.47 4.62 8.37
N ALA A 1081 36.03 3.53 7.73
CA ALA A 1081 36.76 2.27 7.67
C ALA A 1081 36.42 1.46 6.39
N PRO A 1082 36.62 2.02 5.18
CA PRO A 1082 36.53 1.24 3.96
C PRO A 1082 37.61 0.14 3.96
N SER A 1083 37.33 -0.95 3.24
CA SER A 1083 38.22 -2.11 3.17
C SER A 1083 39.40 -1.91 2.21
N GLY A 1084 39.23 -1.00 1.25
CA GLY A 1084 40.19 -0.66 0.21
C GLY A 1084 40.55 0.83 0.19
N ARG A 1085 40.81 1.31 -1.02
CA ARG A 1085 41.11 2.70 -1.34
C ARG A 1085 40.37 3.06 -2.62
N ALA A 1086 40.13 4.33 -2.90
CA ALA A 1086 39.46 4.74 -4.14
C ALA A 1086 40.31 5.65 -5.03
N LEU A 1087 39.89 5.77 -6.28
CA LEU A 1087 40.26 6.85 -7.18
C LEU A 1087 38.98 7.55 -7.63
N TRP A 1088 38.97 8.88 -7.51
CA TRP A 1088 37.94 9.73 -8.08
C TRP A 1088 38.41 10.28 -9.41
N VAL A 1089 37.53 10.30 -10.41
CA VAL A 1089 37.82 10.88 -11.73
C VAL A 1089 36.76 11.92 -12.07
N ARG A 1090 37.22 13.13 -12.37
CA ARG A 1090 36.37 14.25 -12.81
C ARG A 1090 36.86 14.78 -14.16
N LEU A 1091 35.91 15.11 -15.03
CA LEU A 1091 36.19 15.60 -16.37
C LEU A 1091 35.97 17.11 -16.44
N GLU A 1092 36.80 17.79 -17.21
CA GLU A 1092 36.65 19.21 -17.54
C GLU A 1092 36.87 19.40 -19.03
N ASP A 1093 35.78 19.53 -19.79
CA ASP A 1093 35.82 19.73 -21.23
C ASP A 1093 35.60 21.19 -21.59
N GLU A 1094 36.56 21.83 -22.24
CA GLU A 1094 36.42 23.23 -22.65
C GLU A 1094 35.95 23.38 -24.10
N LEU A 1095 35.64 22.25 -24.78
CA LEU A 1095 35.05 22.25 -26.12
C LEU A 1095 33.51 22.36 -26.12
N GLY A 1096 32.87 22.01 -25.01
CA GLY A 1096 31.41 21.90 -24.81
C GLY A 1096 31.11 20.80 -23.80
N ASN A 1097 29.92 20.77 -23.22
CA ASN A 1097 29.47 19.81 -22.21
C ASN A 1097 30.53 19.69 -21.12
N ARG A 1098 30.75 20.79 -20.39
CA ARG A 1098 31.97 20.94 -19.60
C ARG A 1098 32.20 19.87 -18.54
N ALA A 1099 31.12 19.34 -17.97
CA ALA A 1099 31.18 18.26 -16.99
C ALA A 1099 31.46 16.88 -17.62
N GLY A 1100 31.49 16.76 -18.94
CA GLY A 1100 31.70 15.51 -19.68
C GLY A 1100 30.55 14.52 -19.48
N VAL A 1101 29.31 15.00 -19.32
CA VAL A 1101 28.14 14.13 -19.11
C VAL A 1101 27.93 13.21 -20.32
N GLY A 1102 27.74 11.91 -20.08
CA GLY A 1102 27.71 10.87 -21.11
C GLY A 1102 29.06 10.22 -21.40
N SER A 1103 30.17 10.74 -20.84
CA SER A 1103 31.49 10.12 -21.02
C SER A 1103 31.61 8.80 -20.26
N GLN A 1104 32.26 7.82 -20.87
CA GLN A 1104 32.65 6.57 -20.20
C GLN A 1104 34.11 6.65 -19.75
N VAL A 1105 34.35 6.35 -18.48
CA VAL A 1105 35.67 6.27 -17.84
C VAL A 1105 35.98 4.80 -17.56
N LEU A 1106 37.05 4.31 -18.17
CA LEU A 1106 37.53 2.93 -18.03
C LEU A 1106 38.84 2.92 -17.25
N LEU A 1107 38.90 2.10 -16.22
CA LEU A 1107 40.05 1.93 -15.35
C LEU A 1107 40.68 0.56 -15.59
N SER A 1108 42.01 0.50 -15.78
CA SER A 1108 42.76 -0.76 -15.78
C SER A 1108 43.72 -0.83 -14.59
N LEU A 1109 43.47 -1.80 -13.70
CA LEU A 1109 44.28 -2.05 -12.51
C LEU A 1109 45.52 -2.90 -12.85
N ALA A 1110 46.54 -2.81 -11.99
CA ALA A 1110 47.79 -3.54 -12.17
C ALA A 1110 47.64 -5.08 -12.12
N ASP A 1111 46.55 -5.59 -11.53
CA ASP A 1111 46.24 -7.03 -11.47
C ASP A 1111 45.46 -7.54 -12.70
N GLY A 1112 45.17 -6.65 -13.66
CA GLY A 1112 44.42 -6.95 -14.88
C GLY A 1112 42.91 -6.73 -14.77
N THR A 1113 42.39 -6.40 -13.58
CA THR A 1113 40.98 -6.02 -13.39
C THR A 1113 40.67 -4.75 -14.17
N ARG A 1114 39.48 -4.70 -14.77
CA ARG A 1114 38.95 -3.52 -15.46
C ARG A 1114 37.64 -3.11 -14.84
N GLN A 1115 37.39 -1.81 -14.79
CA GLN A 1115 36.16 -1.22 -14.25
C GLN A 1115 35.70 -0.12 -15.19
N MET A 1116 34.39 0.11 -15.30
CA MET A 1116 33.83 1.21 -16.08
C MET A 1116 32.81 2.02 -15.27
N ARG A 1117 32.82 3.34 -15.44
CA ARG A 1117 31.80 4.27 -14.91
C ARG A 1117 31.41 5.26 -15.99
N GLU A 1118 30.16 5.68 -15.97
CA GLU A 1118 29.65 6.74 -16.84
C GLU A 1118 29.43 8.02 -16.02
N ILE A 1119 29.84 9.17 -16.56
CA ILE A 1119 29.55 10.47 -15.94
C ILE A 1119 28.12 10.86 -16.26
N ARG A 1120 27.27 10.99 -15.23
CA ARG A 1120 25.84 11.25 -15.42
C ARG A 1120 25.32 12.34 -14.47
N GLN A 1121 24.33 13.08 -14.95
CA GLN A 1121 23.48 13.98 -14.16
C GLN A 1121 22.01 13.61 -14.35
N SER A 1122 21.75 12.31 -14.30
CA SER A 1122 20.42 11.70 -14.42
C SER A 1122 20.32 10.45 -13.51
N GLY A 1123 19.10 10.02 -13.24
CA GLY A 1123 18.78 8.97 -12.28
C GLY A 1123 18.54 9.52 -10.87
N GLY A 1124 17.92 8.71 -10.00
CA GLY A 1124 17.63 9.08 -8.62
C GLY A 1124 16.46 10.05 -8.42
N PHE A 1125 15.77 9.91 -7.28
CA PHE A 1125 14.65 10.77 -6.89
C PHE A 1125 15.12 12.04 -6.15
N ALA A 1126 14.63 13.20 -6.59
CA ALA A 1126 14.80 14.51 -5.92
C ALA A 1126 16.25 14.84 -5.50
N THR A 1127 17.24 14.37 -6.24
CA THR A 1127 18.67 14.51 -5.92
C THR A 1127 19.44 14.95 -7.17
N GLY A 1128 20.08 16.13 -7.11
CA GLY A 1128 21.06 16.58 -8.10
C GLY A 1128 22.41 15.90 -7.88
N ILE A 1129 22.90 15.24 -8.92
CA ILE A 1129 24.12 14.41 -8.89
C ILE A 1129 25.32 15.27 -9.27
N TYR A 1130 26.38 15.17 -8.48
CA TYR A 1130 27.65 15.79 -8.84
C TYR A 1130 28.37 14.92 -9.89
N PRO A 1131 28.73 15.45 -11.08
CA PRO A 1131 29.26 14.67 -12.21
C PRO A 1131 30.71 14.22 -12.00
N GLN A 1132 30.89 13.14 -11.23
CA GLN A 1132 32.19 12.53 -10.94
C GLN A 1132 32.08 10.99 -10.88
N ALA A 1133 33.15 10.30 -11.26
CA ALA A 1133 33.23 8.84 -11.20
C ALA A 1133 34.03 8.37 -9.98
N HIS A 1134 33.49 7.40 -9.25
CA HIS A 1134 34.14 6.76 -8.11
C HIS A 1134 34.52 5.30 -8.42
N PHE A 1135 35.78 4.96 -8.17
CA PHE A 1135 36.33 3.62 -8.36
C PHE A 1135 36.98 3.11 -7.06
N GLY A 1136 36.44 2.06 -6.45
CA GLY A 1136 37.18 1.31 -5.44
C GLY A 1136 38.27 0.46 -6.10
N LEU A 1137 39.47 0.50 -5.54
CA LEU A 1137 40.67 -0.13 -6.10
C LEU A 1137 40.95 -1.52 -5.49
N GLY A 1138 40.12 -1.95 -4.54
CA GLY A 1138 40.26 -3.21 -3.82
C GLY A 1138 41.68 -3.43 -3.27
N LYS A 1139 42.19 -4.66 -3.44
CA LYS A 1139 43.54 -5.03 -2.96
C LYS A 1139 44.66 -4.59 -3.89
N SER A 1140 44.37 -4.28 -5.15
CA SER A 1140 45.38 -3.85 -6.12
C SER A 1140 45.97 -2.50 -5.71
N GLY A 1141 45.10 -1.56 -5.35
CA GLY A 1141 45.47 -0.23 -4.83
C GLY A 1141 46.30 0.62 -5.80
N LYS A 1142 46.46 0.19 -7.05
CA LYS A 1142 47.24 0.85 -8.10
C LYS A 1142 46.57 0.79 -9.46
N VAL A 1143 46.47 1.94 -10.10
CA VAL A 1143 45.91 2.12 -11.43
C VAL A 1143 47.03 2.21 -12.45
N SER A 1144 46.94 1.43 -13.52
CA SER A 1144 47.95 1.40 -14.59
C SER A 1144 47.58 2.27 -15.79
N ARG A 1145 46.28 2.36 -16.09
CA ARG A 1145 45.76 3.13 -17.22
C ARG A 1145 44.34 3.61 -16.94
N VAL A 1146 44.05 4.84 -17.36
CA VAL A 1146 42.72 5.44 -17.40
C VAL A 1146 42.41 5.76 -18.86
N ASP A 1147 41.30 5.25 -19.38
CA ASP A 1147 40.81 5.55 -20.72
C ASP A 1147 39.47 6.28 -20.61
N ILE A 1148 39.28 7.33 -21.41
CA ILE A 1148 38.03 8.08 -21.54
C ILE A 1148 37.53 7.93 -22.97
N ILE A 1149 36.23 7.64 -23.08
CA ILE A 1149 35.44 7.80 -24.30
C ILE A 1149 34.55 9.01 -24.05
N TRP A 1150 34.83 10.10 -24.76
CA TRP A 1150 34.06 11.36 -24.67
C TRP A 1150 32.72 11.22 -25.41
N PRO A 1151 31.74 12.11 -25.15
CA PRO A 1151 30.42 12.04 -25.78
C PRO A 1151 30.51 12.20 -27.30
N ASP A 1152 31.45 13.02 -27.79
CA ASP A 1152 31.76 13.20 -29.22
C ASP A 1152 32.46 11.98 -29.88
N GLY A 1153 32.65 10.88 -29.14
CA GLY A 1153 33.28 9.65 -29.60
C GLY A 1153 34.82 9.67 -29.63
N THR A 1154 35.46 10.80 -29.32
CA THR A 1154 36.92 10.88 -29.23
C THR A 1154 37.43 10.10 -28.01
N LYS A 1155 38.71 9.70 -28.04
CA LYS A 1155 39.30 8.86 -27.00
C LYS A 1155 40.56 9.49 -26.42
N THR A 1156 40.70 9.37 -25.10
CA THR A 1156 41.90 9.77 -24.36
C THR A 1156 42.38 8.61 -23.50
N GLY A 1157 43.64 8.21 -23.62
CA GLY A 1157 44.29 7.24 -22.74
C GLY A 1157 45.39 7.90 -21.93
N LEU A 1158 45.45 7.62 -20.63
CA LEU A 1158 46.48 8.11 -19.72
C LEU A 1158 47.17 6.91 -19.05
N THR A 1159 48.49 6.84 -19.17
CA THR A 1159 49.32 5.80 -18.53
C THR A 1159 50.28 6.45 -17.53
N GLY A 1160 50.21 6.06 -16.26
CA GLY A 1160 50.98 6.66 -15.17
C GLY A 1160 50.78 5.93 -13.84
N ASP A 1161 51.46 6.37 -12.77
CA ASP A 1161 51.24 5.87 -11.39
C ASP A 1161 50.27 6.82 -10.68
N PHE A 1162 48.97 6.55 -10.78
CA PHE A 1162 47.95 7.37 -10.14
C PHE A 1162 47.82 6.98 -8.65
N ALA A 1163 47.93 7.98 -7.77
CA ALA A 1163 47.85 7.77 -6.33
C ALA A 1163 46.43 7.35 -5.91
N ALA A 1164 46.34 6.35 -5.04
CA ALA A 1164 45.09 6.00 -4.38
C ALA A 1164 44.66 7.06 -3.36
N ASN A 1165 43.35 7.14 -3.07
CA ASN A 1165 42.68 8.18 -2.29
C ASN A 1165 42.97 9.58 -2.84
N SER A 1166 42.90 9.74 -4.16
CA SER A 1166 43.07 11.03 -4.82
C SER A 1166 41.97 11.27 -5.85
N GLU A 1167 41.83 12.53 -6.23
CA GLU A 1167 40.98 12.96 -7.34
C GLU A 1167 41.87 13.25 -8.55
N LEU A 1168 41.60 12.58 -9.67
CA LEU A 1168 42.20 12.81 -10.97
C LEU A 1168 41.26 13.65 -11.82
N ILE A 1169 41.68 14.87 -12.14
CA ILE A 1169 40.94 15.80 -12.99
C ILE A 1169 41.56 15.75 -14.38
N ILE A 1170 40.77 15.37 -15.38
CA ILE A 1170 41.23 15.27 -16.77
C ILE A 1170 40.59 16.40 -17.55
N ARG A 1171 41.43 17.33 -18.03
CA ARG A 1171 41.00 18.53 -18.72
C ARG A 1171 41.32 18.46 -20.20
N ARG A 1172 40.31 18.68 -21.05
CA ARG A 1172 40.43 18.84 -22.50
C ARG A 1172 40.26 20.32 -22.85
N ALA A 1173 41.34 20.97 -23.27
CA ALA A 1173 41.37 22.39 -23.65
C ALA A 1173 41.31 22.56 -25.18
N PRO A 1174 40.85 23.70 -25.73
CA PRO A 1174 40.67 23.90 -27.17
C PRO A 1174 41.95 23.87 -28.02
#